data_AF-A0A4Q2DW21-F1
#
_entry.id   AF-A0A4Q2DW21-F1
#
_cell.length_a   1.000
_cell.length_b   1.000
_cell.length_c   1.000
_cell.angle_alpha   90.00
_cell.angle_beta   90.00
_cell.angle_gamma   90.00
#
_symmetry.space_group_name_H-M   'P 1'
#
loop_
_entity.id
_entity.type
_entity.pdbx_description
1 polymer ?
#
loop_
_entity_poly.entity_id
_entity_poly.type
_entity_poly.pdbx_seq_one_letter_code
_entity_poly.pdbx_strand_id
1 'polypeptide(L)'
;MESTTTTPSQKPLTRVINNNDPPTLEERQLAQKTVHQVDRELGPLRIEIKALEQRLSQLKNRAQVLEETRSEHVPILSPWRRLPTEILAEIMQTAVNPGSLSFLSESNKSTDRQHFRSIRGVCKLWREVAFATHSLWTSVWIDFDDYPEAQVPNVVRGVGKYFERAGPTLPLNVGFKWRRDPTSMTVAMPEDVPEPDLGEGAQTVAQELADGGVEGAGGGEAPATTTTTTETAEQPVGTEVATSVQPVPVTVMCPFSDLWLGYLFSQRSRWEEISFFAETYHFQLFETKLKFWLPTGATWKTLFLQVGLYDDIYQGPDGDPDPVVDSTLIRTTFPELETINLNAESDVLINVTQSKILNGHSELRKLRLEIYRDINPYLSKLGGFPHLKKLLLNCPKLCVRPMEEEGPVFDLPQLELLVISCIPSFSLLSKLYAPNIRTLQILTNVPPDPTTQLETTSELQQALWNTFPDMINFVRQSEGNLKELHLNCWFVQDDDSLRRLFEAISSVEKLCIDTWFQHDLLDIDHYDSDSIYLPNLQKFCLHPLDENTLPPSPSSSSSCRGPGHCNHRSHRDRRGIREADASDIMDTAGADGSAPSASMQNTNSDAAPATGALLAGSSGVGGEVNMPFSRQLHSWRSLGTFLDSKRGTGNAGQLEICLPVETLVPGGQDAREMAALVKRSGLKLEVEPSCRIFW
;
A
#
# COMPACT_ATOMS: atom_id res chain seq x y z
N MET A 1 -51.20 -49.75 37.08
CA MET A 1 -52.22 -50.80 36.98
C MET A 1 -52.89 -50.62 35.63
N GLU A 2 -52.33 -51.23 34.58
CA GLU A 2 -52.94 -51.25 33.26
C GLU A 2 -53.02 -52.71 32.82
N SER A 3 -54.26 -53.18 32.72
CA SER A 3 -54.63 -54.51 32.28
C SER A 3 -54.28 -54.65 30.81
N THR A 4 -53.23 -55.43 30.50
CA THR A 4 -52.95 -55.96 29.18
C THR A 4 -54.10 -56.88 28.77
N THR A 5 -55.08 -56.31 28.10
CA THR A 5 -56.20 -57.05 27.52
C THR A 5 -55.74 -57.56 26.17
N THR A 6 -55.27 -58.80 26.13
CA THR A 6 -54.85 -59.51 24.91
C THR A 6 -56.07 -59.67 24.00
N THR A 7 -56.18 -58.84 22.95
CA THR A 7 -57.28 -58.88 21.99
C THR A 7 -57.27 -60.22 21.23
N PRO A 8 -58.29 -61.08 21.37
CA PRO A 8 -58.34 -62.35 20.66
C PRO A 8 -58.87 -62.14 19.23
N SER A 9 -58.27 -62.85 18.26
CA SER A 9 -58.86 -63.20 16.96
C SER A 9 -58.84 -62.16 15.80
N GLN A 10 -57.64 -61.74 15.37
CA GLN A 10 -57.41 -61.14 14.04
C GLN A 10 -57.07 -62.17 12.94
N LYS A 11 -57.09 -63.47 13.26
CA LYS A 11 -56.79 -64.57 12.30
C LYS A 11 -57.84 -64.87 11.19
N PRO A 12 -59.10 -64.39 11.20
CA PRO A 12 -60.08 -64.82 10.19
C PRO A 12 -59.95 -64.16 8.80
N LEU A 13 -59.12 -63.13 8.61
CA LEU A 13 -58.94 -62.47 7.30
C LEU A 13 -57.62 -62.81 6.60
N THR A 14 -56.72 -63.53 7.27
CA THR A 14 -55.37 -63.82 6.76
C THR A 14 -55.38 -64.64 5.46
N ARG A 15 -56.40 -65.50 5.27
CA ARG A 15 -56.58 -66.26 4.03
C ARG A 15 -56.83 -65.33 2.84
N VAL A 16 -57.74 -64.37 2.98
CA VAL A 16 -58.14 -63.44 1.90
C VAL A 16 -57.05 -62.39 1.63
N ILE A 17 -56.28 -62.01 2.66
CA ILE A 17 -55.18 -61.05 2.48
C ILE A 17 -54.01 -61.68 1.70
N ASN A 18 -53.80 -62.99 1.84
CA ASN A 18 -52.64 -63.69 1.27
C ASN A 18 -52.97 -64.57 0.05
N ASN A 19 -54.23 -64.65 -0.38
CA ASN A 19 -54.65 -65.40 -1.56
C ASN A 19 -55.76 -64.64 -2.31
N ASN A 20 -55.77 -64.71 -3.64
CA ASN A 20 -56.75 -64.03 -4.51
C ASN A 20 -58.14 -64.72 -4.55
N ASP A 21 -58.44 -65.57 -3.57
CA ASP A 21 -59.76 -66.21 -3.46
C ASP A 21 -60.84 -65.15 -3.16
N PRO A 22 -62.05 -65.26 -3.73
CA PRO A 22 -63.14 -64.36 -3.39
C PRO A 22 -63.52 -64.51 -1.89
N PRO A 23 -63.71 -63.41 -1.14
CA PRO A 23 -64.05 -63.47 0.28
C PRO A 23 -65.42 -64.12 0.47
N THR A 24 -65.53 -64.96 1.50
CA THR A 24 -66.82 -65.47 1.97
C THR A 24 -67.68 -64.33 2.53
N LEU A 25 -68.99 -64.57 2.66
CA LEU A 25 -69.92 -63.57 3.19
C LEU A 25 -69.56 -63.12 4.62
N GLU A 26 -69.12 -64.07 5.46
CA GLU A 26 -68.71 -63.80 6.85
C GLU A 26 -67.41 -62.98 6.91
N GLU A 27 -66.41 -63.32 6.09
CA GLU A 27 -65.16 -62.56 5.97
C GLU A 27 -65.43 -61.13 5.48
N ARG A 28 -66.35 -60.95 4.51
CA ARG A 28 -66.78 -59.62 4.06
C ARG A 28 -67.43 -58.82 5.20
N GLN A 29 -68.35 -59.42 5.95
CA GLN A 29 -69.02 -58.74 7.07
C GLN A 29 -68.04 -58.38 8.19
N LEU A 30 -67.09 -59.27 8.49
CA LEU A 30 -66.06 -59.02 9.50
C LEU A 30 -65.07 -57.94 9.05
N ALA A 31 -64.63 -57.96 7.79
CA ALA A 31 -63.81 -56.91 7.21
C ALA A 31 -64.53 -55.56 7.25
N GLN A 32 -65.81 -55.52 6.87
CA GLN A 32 -66.63 -54.31 6.93
C GLN A 32 -66.76 -53.78 8.37
N LYS A 33 -67.02 -54.65 9.35
CA LYS A 33 -67.07 -54.27 10.77
C LYS A 33 -65.73 -53.73 11.27
N THR A 34 -64.63 -54.38 10.87
CA THR A 34 -63.26 -53.95 11.24
C THR A 34 -62.93 -52.60 10.63
N VAL A 35 -63.25 -52.39 9.35
CA VAL A 35 -63.10 -51.09 8.68
C VAL A 35 -63.90 -50.02 9.40
N HIS A 36 -65.18 -50.27 9.73
CA HIS A 36 -65.98 -49.31 10.48
C HIS A 36 -65.42 -49.00 11.88
N GLN A 37 -64.84 -49.98 12.58
CA GLN A 37 -64.18 -49.75 13.87
C GLN A 37 -62.92 -48.90 13.70
N VAL A 38 -62.07 -49.24 12.73
CA VAL A 38 -60.85 -48.48 12.42
C VAL A 38 -61.22 -47.05 12.00
N ASP A 39 -62.25 -46.87 11.18
CA ASP A 39 -62.73 -45.55 10.79
C ASP A 39 -63.23 -44.74 11.99
N ARG A 40 -63.89 -45.40 12.95
CA ARG A 40 -64.36 -44.78 14.19
C ARG A 40 -63.20 -44.32 15.09
N GLU A 41 -62.09 -45.06 15.12
CA GLU A 41 -60.89 -44.69 15.90
C GLU A 41 -60.00 -43.67 15.16
N LEU A 42 -59.90 -43.77 13.83
CA LEU A 42 -59.16 -42.83 12.99
C LEU A 42 -59.82 -41.46 12.93
N GLY A 43 -61.15 -41.38 13.04
CA GLY A 43 -61.89 -40.11 13.02
C GLY A 43 -61.37 -39.10 14.05
N PRO A 44 -61.40 -39.42 15.35
CA PRO A 44 -60.87 -38.57 16.41
C PRO A 44 -59.38 -38.21 16.24
N LEU A 45 -58.53 -39.18 15.89
CA LEU A 45 -57.09 -38.93 15.69
C LEU A 45 -56.82 -37.96 14.54
N ARG A 46 -57.56 -38.06 13.42
CA ARG A 46 -57.44 -37.10 12.31
C ARG A 46 -57.88 -35.69 12.71
N ILE A 47 -58.87 -35.56 13.59
CA ILE A 47 -59.30 -34.26 14.13
C ILE A 47 -58.20 -33.69 15.04
N GLU A 48 -57.62 -34.51 15.91
CA GLU A 48 -56.52 -34.11 16.80
C GLU A 48 -55.27 -33.69 16.03
N ILE A 49 -54.84 -34.45 15.01
CA ILE A 49 -53.72 -34.10 14.13
C ILE A 49 -53.96 -32.73 13.48
N LYS A 50 -55.15 -32.51 12.89
CA LYS A 50 -55.50 -31.21 12.29
C LYS A 50 -55.49 -30.08 13.31
N ALA A 51 -55.97 -30.31 14.53
CA ALA A 51 -55.95 -29.31 15.60
C ALA A 51 -54.51 -28.96 16.03
N LEU A 52 -53.63 -29.96 16.14
CA LEU A 52 -52.21 -29.77 16.46
C LEU A 52 -51.46 -29.06 15.32
N GLU A 53 -51.73 -29.41 14.06
CA GLU A 53 -51.17 -28.72 12.89
C GLU A 53 -51.59 -27.24 12.86
N GLN A 54 -52.87 -26.95 13.13
CA GLN A 54 -53.38 -25.58 13.25
C GLN A 54 -52.69 -24.85 14.40
N ARG A 55 -52.51 -25.49 15.56
CA ARG A 55 -51.82 -24.90 16.71
C ARG A 55 -50.35 -24.62 16.43
N LEU A 56 -49.67 -25.54 15.74
CA LEU A 56 -48.27 -25.37 15.32
C LEU A 56 -48.13 -24.20 14.35
N SER A 57 -49.04 -24.08 13.37
CA SER A 57 -49.07 -22.96 12.44
C SER A 57 -49.25 -21.62 13.18
N GLN A 58 -50.17 -21.55 14.14
CA GLN A 58 -50.35 -20.35 14.98
C GLN A 58 -49.08 -19.98 15.76
N LEU A 59 -48.39 -20.96 16.36
CA LEU A 59 -47.16 -20.71 17.12
C LEU A 59 -46.01 -20.27 16.22
N LYS A 60 -45.87 -20.84 15.01
CA LYS A 60 -44.88 -20.40 14.01
C LYS A 60 -45.13 -18.95 13.58
N ASN A 61 -46.38 -18.61 13.26
CA ASN A 61 -46.74 -17.23 12.92
C ASN A 61 -46.43 -16.27 14.07
N ARG A 62 -46.75 -16.66 15.31
CA ARG A 62 -46.42 -15.86 16.50
C ARG A 62 -44.91 -15.71 16.70
N ALA A 63 -44.14 -16.77 16.51
CA ALA A 63 -42.68 -16.74 16.63
C ALA A 63 -42.05 -15.82 15.57
N GLN A 64 -42.54 -15.87 14.33
CA GLN A 64 -42.10 -14.99 13.25
C GLN A 64 -42.36 -13.52 13.60
N VAL A 65 -43.59 -13.18 14.03
CA VAL A 65 -43.93 -11.80 14.44
C VAL A 65 -43.04 -11.32 15.60
N LEU A 66 -42.70 -12.20 16.55
CA LEU A 66 -41.81 -11.85 17.66
C LEU A 66 -40.36 -11.66 17.20
N GLU A 67 -39.86 -12.44 16.24
CA GLU A 67 -38.51 -12.26 15.70
C GLU A 67 -38.42 -10.99 14.85
N GLU A 68 -39.45 -10.68 14.06
CA GLU A 68 -39.58 -9.40 13.35
C GLU A 68 -39.57 -8.23 14.35
N THR A 69 -40.42 -8.28 15.38
CA THR A 69 -40.42 -7.29 16.47
C THR A 69 -39.05 -7.17 17.15
N ARG A 70 -38.38 -8.30 17.42
CA ARG A 70 -37.04 -8.31 18.02
C ARG A 70 -36.02 -7.65 17.09
N SER A 71 -36.06 -7.95 15.81
CA SER A 71 -35.15 -7.40 14.79
C SER A 71 -35.27 -5.88 14.66
N GLU A 72 -36.47 -5.33 14.87
CA GLU A 72 -36.71 -3.88 14.89
C GLU A 72 -36.14 -3.20 16.15
N HIS A 73 -36.17 -3.88 17.29
CA HIS A 73 -35.76 -3.32 18.58
C HIS A 73 -34.26 -3.52 18.89
N VAL A 74 -33.62 -4.59 18.39
CA VAL A 74 -32.19 -4.86 18.62
C VAL A 74 -31.29 -3.67 18.23
N PRO A 75 -31.46 -3.02 17.06
CA PRO A 75 -30.67 -1.84 16.70
C PRO A 75 -30.85 -0.65 17.65
N ILE A 76 -31.99 -0.55 18.35
CA ILE A 76 -32.26 0.52 19.33
C ILE A 76 -31.43 0.30 20.59
N LEU A 77 -31.29 -0.96 21.01
CA LEU A 77 -30.49 -1.36 22.16
C LEU A 77 -28.98 -1.43 21.86
N SER A 78 -28.60 -1.11 20.62
CA SER A 78 -27.22 -1.11 20.18
C SER A 78 -26.35 -0.21 21.08
N PRO A 79 -25.28 -0.74 21.69
CA PRO A 79 -24.35 0.06 22.50
C PRO A 79 -23.80 1.28 21.76
N TRP A 80 -23.69 1.21 20.43
CA TRP A 80 -23.24 2.29 19.55
C TRP A 80 -24.09 3.56 19.64
N ARG A 81 -25.37 3.46 20.03
CA ARG A 81 -26.25 4.62 20.23
C ARG A 81 -26.07 5.30 21.59
N ARG A 82 -25.37 4.65 22.53
CA ARG A 82 -25.12 5.13 23.90
C ARG A 82 -23.70 5.64 24.10
N LEU A 83 -22.88 5.63 23.05
CA LEU A 83 -21.52 6.15 23.13
C LEU A 83 -21.57 7.67 23.35
N PRO A 84 -20.79 8.20 24.30
CA PRO A 84 -20.59 9.64 24.44
C PRO A 84 -20.08 10.25 23.13
N THR A 85 -20.44 11.50 22.89
CA THR A 85 -20.08 12.23 21.67
C THR A 85 -18.57 12.33 21.48
N GLU A 86 -17.82 12.39 22.58
CA GLU A 86 -16.35 12.46 22.59
C GLU A 86 -15.75 11.14 22.08
N ILE A 87 -16.26 10.00 22.54
CA ILE A 87 -15.80 8.68 22.10
C ILE A 87 -16.12 8.46 20.63
N LEU A 88 -17.30 8.93 20.18
CA LEU A 88 -17.65 8.90 18.76
C LEU A 88 -16.69 9.76 17.93
N ALA A 89 -16.36 10.96 18.39
CA ALA A 89 -15.41 11.84 17.71
C ALA A 89 -14.02 11.20 17.62
N GLU A 90 -13.54 10.54 18.68
CA GLU A 90 -12.26 9.82 18.69
C GLU A 90 -12.26 8.60 17.76
N ILE A 91 -13.34 7.81 17.75
CA ILE A 91 -13.50 6.69 16.81
C ILE A 91 -13.45 7.21 15.37
N MET A 92 -14.19 8.29 15.07
CA MET A 92 -14.19 8.89 13.75
C MET A 92 -12.81 9.42 13.39
N GLN A 93 -12.14 10.14 14.28
CA GLN A 93 -10.80 10.68 14.03
C GLN A 93 -9.82 9.56 13.74
N THR A 94 -9.85 8.48 14.52
CA THR A 94 -8.98 7.31 14.32
C THR A 94 -9.30 6.56 13.01
N ALA A 95 -10.58 6.44 12.64
CA ALA A 95 -10.98 5.73 11.44
C ALA A 95 -10.75 6.53 10.14
N VAL A 96 -10.92 7.85 10.22
CA VAL A 96 -10.77 8.79 9.10
C VAL A 96 -9.29 9.11 8.95
N ASN A 97 -8.64 9.54 10.02
CA ASN A 97 -7.23 9.87 10.09
C ASN A 97 -6.51 8.84 10.98
N PRO A 98 -6.14 7.64 10.50
CA PRO A 98 -5.42 6.63 11.31
C PRO A 98 -4.02 7.08 11.80
N GLY A 99 -3.72 8.37 11.66
CA GLY A 99 -2.51 9.02 12.15
C GLY A 99 -1.36 8.85 11.18
N SER A 100 -0.43 9.79 11.29
CA SER A 100 0.92 9.78 10.70
C SER A 100 1.75 8.51 11.03
N LEU A 101 1.20 7.52 11.75
CA LEU A 101 1.88 6.26 12.01
C LEU A 101 1.86 5.31 10.81
N SER A 102 0.94 5.50 9.84
CA SER A 102 0.90 4.70 8.61
C SER A 102 1.73 5.27 7.46
N PHE A 103 2.72 6.14 7.74
CA PHE A 103 3.59 6.74 6.72
C PHE A 103 4.23 5.71 5.78
N LEU A 104 4.37 4.45 6.22
CA LEU A 104 4.98 3.37 5.45
C LEU A 104 3.99 2.57 4.59
N SER A 105 2.68 2.74 4.74
CA SER A 105 1.74 2.04 3.84
C SER A 105 1.66 2.81 2.52
N GLU A 106 2.25 2.25 1.47
CA GLU A 106 2.11 2.69 0.06
C GLU A 106 0.65 2.86 -0.38
N SER A 107 -0.30 2.31 0.38
CA SER A 107 -1.71 2.67 0.27
C SER A 107 -1.96 4.05 0.89
N ASN A 108 -1.54 5.12 0.18
CA ASN A 108 -2.05 6.49 0.32
C ASN A 108 -3.56 6.59 -0.02
N LYS A 109 -4.35 5.58 0.34
CA LYS A 109 -5.79 5.70 0.52
C LYS A 109 -6.01 6.46 1.83
N SER A 110 -5.58 7.72 1.82
CA SER A 110 -6.06 8.72 2.79
C SER A 110 -7.58 8.57 2.93
N THR A 111 -8.11 8.93 4.10
CA THR A 111 -9.51 9.34 4.33
C THR A 111 -10.42 9.11 3.13
N ASP A 112 -10.75 7.85 2.85
CA ASP A 112 -11.59 7.57 1.69
C ASP A 112 -12.87 8.35 1.96
N ARG A 113 -13.15 9.38 1.16
CA ARG A 113 -14.33 10.23 1.36
C ARG A 113 -15.56 9.35 1.41
N GLN A 114 -15.54 8.20 0.74
CA GLN A 114 -16.55 7.16 0.83
C GLN A 114 -16.59 6.50 2.22
N HIS A 115 -15.45 6.18 2.83
CA HIS A 115 -15.38 5.68 4.21
C HIS A 115 -15.92 6.72 5.21
N PHE A 116 -15.47 7.96 5.15
CA PHE A 116 -15.99 9.03 6.02
C PHE A 116 -17.49 9.28 5.77
N ARG A 117 -17.93 9.25 4.50
CA ARG A 117 -19.36 9.34 4.12
C ARG A 117 -20.18 8.18 4.69
N SER A 118 -19.61 6.99 4.75
CA SER A 118 -20.27 5.80 5.31
C SER A 118 -20.37 5.91 6.83
N ILE A 119 -19.29 6.32 7.50
CA ILE A 119 -19.25 6.55 8.96
C ILE A 119 -20.29 7.59 9.39
N ARG A 120 -20.34 8.76 8.75
CA ARG A 120 -21.37 9.78 9.07
C ARG A 120 -22.79 9.37 8.63
N GLY A 121 -22.92 8.27 7.89
CA GLY A 121 -24.19 7.69 7.43
C GLY A 121 -24.84 6.73 8.43
N VAL A 122 -24.14 6.32 9.50
CA VAL A 122 -24.61 5.30 10.45
C VAL A 122 -25.90 5.70 11.15
N CYS A 123 -25.96 6.89 11.76
CA CYS A 123 -27.17 7.44 12.35
C CYS A 123 -27.10 8.96 12.47
N LYS A 124 -28.21 9.59 12.88
CA LYS A 124 -28.29 11.05 13.08
C LYS A 124 -27.23 11.57 14.06
N LEU A 125 -27.03 10.89 15.20
CA LEU A 125 -26.03 11.28 16.20
C LEU A 125 -24.61 11.28 15.61
N TRP A 126 -24.22 10.23 14.88
CA TRP A 126 -22.90 10.15 14.26
C TRP A 126 -22.69 11.26 13.24
N ARG A 127 -23.73 11.58 12.47
CA ARG A 127 -23.69 12.72 11.56
C ARG A 127 -23.46 14.02 12.31
N GLU A 128 -24.24 14.31 13.34
CA GLU A 128 -24.12 15.53 14.16
C GLU A 128 -22.73 15.66 14.79
N VAL A 129 -22.20 14.57 15.36
CA VAL A 129 -20.84 14.52 15.91
C VAL A 129 -19.80 14.80 14.84
N ALA A 130 -19.93 14.20 13.65
CA ALA A 130 -19.01 14.45 12.55
C ALA A 130 -19.00 15.92 12.13
N PHE A 131 -20.17 16.57 12.07
CA PHE A 131 -20.29 18.00 11.75
C PHE A 131 -19.77 18.91 12.86
N ALA A 132 -19.92 18.53 14.13
CA ALA A 132 -19.41 19.29 15.27
C ALA A 132 -17.88 19.18 15.43
N THR A 133 -17.28 18.08 14.95
CA THR A 133 -15.85 17.79 15.12
C THR A 133 -15.05 18.34 13.94
N HIS A 134 -14.55 19.57 14.09
CA HIS A 134 -13.89 20.32 13.01
C HIS A 134 -12.60 19.65 12.51
N SER A 135 -11.86 18.94 13.38
CA SER A 135 -10.64 18.20 13.03
C SER A 135 -10.86 17.06 12.03
N LEU A 136 -12.08 16.57 11.85
CA LEU A 136 -12.39 15.57 10.81
C LEU A 136 -12.34 16.17 9.41
N TRP A 137 -12.43 17.49 9.29
CA TRP A 137 -12.52 18.21 8.02
C TRP A 137 -11.21 18.87 7.62
N THR A 138 -10.12 18.66 8.36
CA THR A 138 -8.81 19.28 8.09
C THR A 138 -8.00 18.55 7.05
N SER A 139 -8.27 17.26 6.79
CA SER A 139 -7.56 16.46 5.80
C SER A 139 -8.48 16.00 4.68
N VAL A 140 -8.02 16.13 3.43
CA VAL A 140 -8.69 15.55 2.27
C VAL A 140 -7.66 14.99 1.32
N TRP A 141 -8.01 13.89 0.66
CA TRP A 141 -7.32 13.56 -0.58
C TRP A 141 -8.22 13.16 -1.72
N ILE A 142 -7.72 13.49 -2.91
CA ILE A 142 -8.49 13.51 -4.14
C ILE A 142 -7.67 12.76 -5.18
N ASP A 143 -8.18 11.64 -5.66
CA ASP A 143 -7.67 11.05 -6.89
C ASP A 143 -8.48 11.63 -8.06
N PHE A 144 -7.84 12.46 -8.90
CA PHE A 144 -8.49 13.03 -10.08
C PHE A 144 -8.70 11.99 -11.19
N ASP A 145 -8.09 10.80 -11.11
CA ASP A 145 -8.43 9.68 -12.01
C ASP A 145 -9.87 9.20 -11.82
N ASP A 146 -10.41 9.32 -10.60
CA ASP A 146 -11.76 8.87 -10.25
C ASP A 146 -12.88 9.77 -10.81
N TYR A 147 -12.53 10.95 -11.33
CA TYR A 147 -13.50 11.95 -11.76
C TYR A 147 -13.34 12.27 -13.25
N PRO A 148 -14.42 12.21 -14.05
CA PRO A 148 -14.42 12.80 -15.38
C PRO A 148 -14.08 14.29 -15.31
N GLU A 149 -13.35 14.81 -16.30
CA GLU A 149 -12.92 16.22 -16.34
C GLU A 149 -14.08 17.22 -16.12
N ALA A 150 -15.25 16.93 -16.70
CA ALA A 150 -16.46 17.73 -16.54
C ALA A 150 -16.97 17.83 -15.08
N GLN A 151 -16.62 16.88 -14.21
CA GLN A 151 -17.03 16.87 -12.80
C GLN A 151 -16.03 17.58 -11.89
N VAL A 152 -14.81 17.82 -12.35
CA VAL A 152 -13.74 18.31 -11.47
C VAL A 152 -14.05 19.68 -10.83
N PRO A 153 -14.66 20.66 -11.51
CA PRO A 153 -15.10 21.89 -10.86
C PRO A 153 -16.06 21.66 -9.67
N ASN A 154 -16.88 20.60 -9.72
CA ASN A 154 -17.75 20.21 -8.61
C ASN A 154 -16.95 19.61 -7.46
N VAL A 155 -15.91 18.83 -7.76
CA VAL A 155 -14.99 18.26 -6.77
C VAL A 155 -14.25 19.37 -6.04
N VAL A 156 -13.65 20.32 -6.76
CA VAL A 156 -12.93 21.47 -6.18
C VAL A 156 -13.86 22.29 -5.28
N ARG A 157 -15.07 22.60 -5.75
CA ARG A 157 -16.08 23.28 -4.93
C ARG A 157 -16.49 22.45 -3.69
N GLY A 158 -16.59 21.14 -3.84
CA GLY A 158 -16.86 20.22 -2.73
C GLY A 158 -15.72 20.16 -1.71
N VAL A 159 -14.48 20.38 -2.13
CA VAL A 159 -13.30 20.50 -1.27
C VAL A 159 -13.31 21.85 -0.54
N GLY A 160 -13.68 22.93 -1.22
CA GLY A 160 -13.95 24.22 -0.57
C GLY A 160 -14.94 24.11 0.59
N LYS A 161 -16.13 23.56 0.31
CA LYS A 161 -17.16 23.30 1.34
C LYS A 161 -16.69 22.35 2.45
N TYR A 162 -15.75 21.47 2.16
CA TYR A 162 -15.19 20.54 3.14
C TYR A 162 -14.30 21.32 4.12
N PHE A 163 -13.36 22.11 3.63
CA PHE A 163 -12.46 22.90 4.47
C PHE A 163 -13.12 24.09 5.16
N GLU A 164 -14.22 24.62 4.62
CA GLU A 164 -15.06 25.57 5.35
C GLU A 164 -15.56 24.99 6.69
N ARG A 165 -15.80 23.68 6.76
CA ARG A 165 -16.24 23.00 7.99
C ARG A 165 -15.11 22.76 8.99
N ALA A 166 -13.85 22.79 8.56
CA ALA A 166 -12.71 22.80 9.47
C ALA A 166 -12.62 24.11 10.27
N GLY A 167 -13.39 25.14 9.89
CA GLY A 167 -13.28 26.48 10.45
C GLY A 167 -12.03 27.21 9.94
N PRO A 168 -11.83 28.48 10.33
CA PRO A 168 -10.75 29.31 9.77
C PRO A 168 -9.38 29.12 10.44
N THR A 169 -9.33 28.53 11.63
CA THR A 169 -8.13 28.50 12.48
C THR A 169 -7.34 27.20 12.38
N LEU A 170 -7.98 26.09 11.98
CA LEU A 170 -7.31 24.80 11.94
C LEU A 170 -6.39 24.69 10.72
N PRO A 171 -5.21 24.06 10.89
CA PRO A 171 -4.34 23.70 9.79
C PRO A 171 -5.04 22.71 8.86
N LEU A 172 -4.67 22.77 7.60
CA LEU A 172 -5.25 21.96 6.55
C LEU A 172 -4.19 21.06 5.92
N ASN A 173 -4.60 19.84 5.59
CA ASN A 173 -3.81 18.84 4.90
C ASN A 173 -4.53 18.50 3.60
N VAL A 174 -3.83 18.58 2.49
CA VAL A 174 -4.40 18.27 1.18
C VAL A 174 -3.47 17.35 0.42
N GLY A 175 -4.00 16.20 0.02
CA GLY A 175 -3.36 15.33 -0.93
C GLY A 175 -4.13 15.27 -2.23
N PHE A 176 -3.44 15.14 -3.36
CA PHE A 176 -4.13 14.85 -4.61
C PHE A 176 -3.24 14.10 -5.58
N LYS A 177 -3.88 13.20 -6.34
CA LYS A 177 -3.30 12.52 -7.48
C LYS A 177 -3.89 13.10 -8.76
N TRP A 178 -3.04 13.61 -9.64
CA TRP A 178 -3.47 14.15 -10.91
C TRP A 178 -3.72 13.06 -11.92
N ARG A 179 -4.73 13.29 -12.76
CA ARG A 179 -5.15 12.37 -13.79
C ARG A 179 -4.02 12.12 -14.79
N ARG A 180 -3.73 10.86 -15.11
CA ARG A 180 -2.88 10.58 -16.28
C ARG A 180 -3.65 10.94 -17.53
N ASP A 181 -3.09 11.75 -18.42
CA ASP A 181 -3.81 12.09 -19.65
C ASP A 181 -4.04 10.79 -20.45
N PRO A 182 -5.29 10.28 -20.56
CA PRO A 182 -5.54 9.02 -21.24
C PRO A 182 -5.20 9.10 -22.74
N THR A 183 -5.11 10.31 -23.29
CA THR A 183 -4.74 10.52 -24.69
C THR A 183 -3.25 10.30 -24.96
N SER A 184 -2.38 10.33 -23.94
CA SER A 184 -0.97 9.97 -24.09
C SER A 184 -0.78 8.48 -24.43
N MET A 185 -1.73 7.62 -24.05
CA MET A 185 -1.69 6.18 -24.33
C MET A 185 -2.38 5.76 -25.63
N THR A 186 -3.17 6.65 -26.26
CA THR A 186 -3.92 6.32 -27.49
C THR A 186 -3.78 7.38 -28.56
N VAL A 187 -2.53 7.73 -28.91
CA VAL A 187 -2.24 7.88 -30.35
C VAL A 187 -2.22 6.46 -30.92
N ALA A 188 -3.41 5.90 -31.13
CA ALA A 188 -3.54 4.79 -32.05
C ALA A 188 -2.96 5.29 -33.37
N MET A 189 -1.78 4.79 -33.72
CA MET A 189 -1.27 4.86 -35.09
C MET A 189 -2.47 4.53 -35.98
N PRO A 190 -2.90 5.42 -36.89
CA PRO A 190 -4.02 5.11 -37.76
C PRO A 190 -3.68 3.80 -38.46
N GLU A 191 -4.42 2.73 -38.15
CA GLU A 191 -4.36 1.48 -38.89
C GLU A 191 -4.68 1.83 -40.34
N ASP A 192 -3.68 1.66 -41.20
CA ASP A 192 -3.74 1.61 -42.66
C ASP A 192 -4.73 2.60 -43.30
N VAL A 193 -4.27 3.83 -43.52
CA VAL A 193 -4.74 4.56 -44.71
C VAL A 193 -4.25 3.76 -45.92
N PRO A 194 -5.14 3.19 -46.75
CA PRO A 194 -4.70 2.44 -47.92
C PRO A 194 -3.91 3.37 -48.83
N GLU A 195 -2.71 2.91 -49.24
CA GLU A 195 -1.89 3.60 -50.23
C GLU A 195 -2.75 3.99 -51.44
N PRO A 196 -2.67 5.25 -51.92
CA PRO A 196 -3.29 5.59 -53.19
C PRO A 196 -2.62 4.78 -54.29
N ASP A 197 -3.43 3.94 -54.95
CA ASP A 197 -3.12 3.14 -56.13
C ASP A 197 -2.47 4.01 -57.22
N LEU A 198 -1.13 4.06 -57.22
CA LEU A 198 -0.34 4.65 -58.30
C LEU A 198 -0.28 3.63 -59.43
N GLY A 199 -1.32 3.68 -60.26
CA GLY A 199 -1.41 2.97 -61.51
C GLY A 199 -0.20 3.24 -62.42
N GLU A 200 0.30 2.16 -62.98
CA GLU A 200 1.37 2.06 -63.98
C GLU A 200 1.15 3.01 -65.18
N GLY A 201 2.16 3.82 -65.49
CA GLY A 201 2.17 4.59 -66.72
C GLY A 201 3.44 5.41 -66.94
N ALA A 202 4.31 4.88 -67.82
CA ALA A 202 5.41 5.54 -68.51
C ALA A 202 6.81 5.48 -67.89
N GLN A 203 7.49 4.38 -68.24
CA GLN A 203 8.91 4.36 -68.62
C GLN A 203 9.22 5.46 -69.66
N THR A 204 10.35 6.16 -69.54
CA THR A 204 11.46 6.07 -70.51
C THR A 204 12.65 6.97 -70.11
N VAL A 205 13.83 6.52 -70.53
CA VAL A 205 15.14 7.17 -70.52
C VAL A 205 16.01 6.91 -69.29
N ALA A 206 16.65 5.73 -69.31
CA ALA A 206 17.96 5.51 -68.73
C ALA A 206 18.96 5.29 -69.88
N GLN A 207 20.08 6.01 -69.85
CA GLN A 207 21.44 5.53 -70.15
C GLN A 207 22.34 6.74 -70.47
N GLU A 208 23.32 7.02 -69.61
CA GLU A 208 24.72 6.81 -69.96
C GLU A 208 25.68 7.18 -68.81
N LEU A 209 26.72 6.34 -68.71
CA LEU A 209 28.07 6.62 -68.18
C LEU A 209 28.28 6.59 -66.65
N ALA A 210 28.69 5.39 -66.22
CA ALA A 210 29.75 5.22 -65.23
C ALA A 210 31.11 5.42 -65.90
N ASP A 211 32.01 6.23 -65.30
CA ASP A 211 33.43 5.88 -65.10
C ASP A 211 34.23 6.99 -64.39
N GLY A 212 35.15 6.56 -63.52
CA GLY A 212 36.29 7.33 -62.97
C GLY A 212 36.01 8.10 -61.68
N GLY A 213 36.71 7.95 -60.56
CA GLY A 213 38.03 7.35 -60.32
C GLY A 213 39.03 8.41 -59.83
N VAL A 214 39.29 8.39 -58.51
CA VAL A 214 40.63 8.53 -57.87
C VAL A 214 41.23 9.94 -57.59
N GLU A 215 41.63 10.09 -56.32
CA GLU A 215 42.72 10.89 -55.69
C GLU A 215 42.67 12.41 -55.53
N GLY A 216 43.12 12.86 -54.35
CA GLY A 216 43.66 14.21 -54.14
C GLY A 216 43.71 14.68 -52.69
N ALA A 217 44.85 14.51 -52.04
CA ALA A 217 45.16 14.89 -50.65
C ALA A 217 45.30 16.40 -50.39
N GLY A 218 45.35 16.80 -49.11
CA GLY A 218 45.96 18.07 -48.68
C GLY A 218 45.56 18.53 -47.28
N GLY A 219 46.48 18.43 -46.32
CA GLY A 219 46.33 18.93 -44.94
C GLY A 219 46.69 20.41 -44.77
N GLY A 220 46.58 20.91 -43.53
CA GLY A 220 47.09 22.23 -43.13
C GLY A 220 46.71 22.61 -41.69
N GLU A 221 47.74 22.99 -40.93
CA GLU A 221 47.80 23.25 -39.49
C GLU A 221 47.15 24.58 -39.02
N ALA A 222 47.01 24.70 -37.69
CA ALA A 222 46.74 25.90 -36.88
C ALA A 222 47.88 26.98 -37.02
N PRO A 223 47.95 28.14 -36.28
CA PRO A 223 47.20 28.56 -35.07
C PRO A 223 46.89 30.08 -34.90
N ALA A 224 46.16 30.36 -33.81
CA ALA A 224 46.21 31.48 -32.84
C ALA A 224 46.61 32.95 -33.19
N THR A 225 45.98 33.82 -32.38
CA THR A 225 46.50 35.01 -31.63
C THR A 225 46.17 36.46 -32.08
N THR A 226 45.42 37.14 -31.19
CA THR A 226 45.58 38.51 -30.62
C THR A 226 45.23 39.80 -31.38
N THR A 227 44.32 40.57 -30.75
CA THR A 227 44.28 42.06 -30.48
C THR A 227 44.51 43.03 -31.65
N THR A 228 43.80 44.15 -31.80
CA THR A 228 43.77 45.32 -30.90
C THR A 228 42.82 46.44 -31.46
N THR A 229 42.19 47.21 -30.57
CA THR A 229 41.87 48.68 -30.62
C THR A 229 40.85 49.31 -31.61
N THR A 230 39.74 49.80 -31.02
CA THR A 230 39.19 51.18 -31.01
C THR A 230 39.33 52.11 -32.25
N GLU A 231 38.23 52.63 -32.79
CA GLU A 231 37.68 53.99 -32.52
C GLU A 231 36.52 54.36 -33.48
N THR A 232 35.44 54.85 -32.87
CA THR A 232 34.66 56.07 -33.20
C THR A 232 34.01 56.30 -34.59
N ALA A 233 32.68 56.21 -34.54
CA ALA A 233 31.64 57.05 -35.18
C ALA A 233 31.66 57.32 -36.70
N GLU A 234 30.59 56.87 -37.37
CA GLU A 234 29.69 57.72 -38.19
C GLU A 234 28.40 56.93 -38.56
N GLN A 235 27.24 57.52 -38.24
CA GLN A 235 25.92 57.19 -38.85
C GLN A 235 25.92 57.65 -40.34
N PRO A 236 24.98 57.26 -41.24
CA PRO A 236 23.56 56.99 -40.96
C PRO A 236 22.84 55.95 -41.87
N VAL A 237 21.52 55.84 -41.63
CA VAL A 237 20.44 55.47 -42.57
C VAL A 237 20.03 53.99 -42.65
N GLY A 238 18.83 53.74 -42.13
CA GLY A 238 17.85 52.83 -42.74
C GLY A 238 17.91 51.40 -42.25
N THR A 239 17.13 51.06 -41.22
CA THR A 239 16.74 49.66 -41.02
C THR A 239 15.32 49.60 -40.47
N GLU A 240 14.47 48.97 -41.25
CA GLU A 240 13.09 48.64 -40.96
C GLU A 240 12.99 47.90 -39.64
N VAL A 241 12.13 48.40 -38.75
CA VAL A 241 11.71 47.68 -37.55
C VAL A 241 10.76 46.57 -37.99
N ALA A 242 11.33 45.43 -38.34
CA ALA A 242 10.60 44.18 -38.35
C ALA A 242 10.38 43.75 -36.90
N THR A 243 9.24 44.15 -36.32
CA THR A 243 8.69 43.50 -35.12
C THR A 243 8.37 42.05 -35.47
N SER A 244 9.38 41.19 -35.35
CA SER A 244 9.22 39.74 -35.23
C SER A 244 8.51 39.47 -33.91
N VAL A 245 7.18 39.55 -33.93
CA VAL A 245 6.34 38.97 -32.87
C VAL A 245 6.46 37.48 -33.06
N GLN A 246 7.39 36.85 -32.33
CA GLN A 246 7.37 35.40 -32.24
C GLN A 246 6.02 35.00 -31.66
N PRO A 247 5.27 34.11 -32.32
CA PRO A 247 4.04 33.59 -31.75
C PRO A 247 4.43 32.84 -30.48
N VAL A 248 4.15 33.44 -29.32
CA VAL A 248 4.21 32.70 -28.05
C VAL A 248 3.24 31.54 -28.23
N PRO A 249 3.68 30.28 -28.17
CA PRO A 249 2.77 29.16 -28.25
C PRO A 249 1.78 29.32 -27.09
N VAL A 250 0.52 29.61 -27.44
CA VAL A 250 -0.57 29.59 -26.48
C VAL A 250 -0.84 28.12 -26.22
N THR A 251 -0.03 27.51 -25.37
CA THR A 251 -0.33 26.21 -24.79
C THR A 251 -1.67 26.38 -24.10
N VAL A 252 -2.72 25.77 -24.64
CA VAL A 252 -4.06 25.81 -24.05
C VAL A 252 -3.95 25.08 -22.72
N MET A 253 -3.72 25.85 -21.65
CA MET A 253 -3.67 25.32 -20.30
C MET A 253 -5.02 24.67 -20.01
N CYS A 254 -4.98 23.44 -19.49
CA CYS A 254 -6.19 22.74 -19.06
C CYS A 254 -6.90 23.64 -18.02
N PRO A 255 -8.09 24.18 -18.32
CA PRO A 255 -8.76 25.17 -17.46
C PRO A 255 -9.09 24.63 -16.06
N PHE A 256 -9.12 23.30 -15.91
CA PHE A 256 -9.23 22.63 -14.62
C PHE A 256 -8.07 22.97 -13.69
N SER A 257 -6.84 22.94 -14.20
CA SER A 257 -5.65 23.15 -13.38
C SER A 257 -5.64 24.51 -12.70
N ASP A 258 -6.08 25.54 -13.41
CA ASP A 258 -6.15 26.91 -12.94
C ASP A 258 -7.15 27.08 -11.79
N LEU A 259 -8.30 26.40 -11.86
CA LEU A 259 -9.32 26.47 -10.81
C LEU A 259 -8.83 25.81 -9.52
N TRP A 260 -8.27 24.60 -9.62
CA TRP A 260 -7.77 23.87 -8.45
C TRP A 260 -6.59 24.58 -7.80
N LEU A 261 -5.60 24.96 -8.62
CA LEU A 261 -4.44 25.70 -8.14
C LEU A 261 -4.89 27.02 -7.51
N GLY A 262 -5.77 27.79 -8.17
CA GLY A 262 -6.34 29.02 -7.60
C GLY A 262 -6.94 28.81 -6.21
N TYR A 263 -7.67 27.71 -6.00
CA TYR A 263 -8.18 27.36 -4.67
C TYR A 263 -7.04 27.04 -3.67
N LEU A 264 -6.07 26.20 -4.03
CA LEU A 264 -4.91 25.89 -3.19
C LEU A 264 -4.18 27.16 -2.75
N PHE A 265 -3.87 28.05 -3.69
CA PHE A 265 -3.21 29.32 -3.42
C PHE A 265 -4.04 30.25 -2.51
N SER A 266 -5.37 30.17 -2.57
CA SER A 266 -6.26 30.95 -1.69
C SER A 266 -6.16 30.55 -0.22
N GLN A 267 -5.77 29.30 0.07
CA GLN A 267 -5.67 28.75 1.43
C GLN A 267 -4.21 28.61 1.92
N ARG A 268 -3.23 29.17 1.21
CA ARG A 268 -1.78 28.99 1.44
C ARG A 268 -1.28 29.20 2.88
N SER A 269 -1.92 30.08 3.64
CA SER A 269 -1.54 30.38 5.03
C SER A 269 -2.01 29.32 6.03
N ARG A 270 -2.79 28.33 5.57
CA ARG A 270 -3.41 27.30 6.40
C ARG A 270 -2.90 25.90 6.11
N TRP A 271 -2.22 25.67 5.00
CA TRP A 271 -1.69 24.35 4.68
C TRP A 271 -0.52 24.00 5.59
N GLU A 272 -0.67 22.90 6.33
CA GLU A 272 0.41 22.30 7.13
C GLU A 272 1.07 21.16 6.34
N GLU A 273 0.27 20.36 5.63
CA GLU A 273 0.71 19.25 4.78
C GLU A 273 0.13 19.33 3.37
N ILE A 274 1.00 19.16 2.37
CA ILE A 274 0.61 19.09 0.97
C ILE A 274 1.24 17.83 0.38
N SER A 275 0.38 16.97 -0.18
CA SER A 275 0.80 15.78 -0.91
C SER A 275 0.37 15.90 -2.37
N PHE A 276 1.35 15.90 -3.27
CA PHE A 276 1.17 16.07 -4.68
C PHE A 276 1.63 14.80 -5.39
N PHE A 277 0.75 14.17 -6.16
CA PHE A 277 1.08 12.97 -6.93
C PHE A 277 0.70 13.21 -8.39
N ALA A 278 1.64 13.47 -9.28
CA ALA A 278 1.29 13.77 -10.66
C ALA A 278 2.41 13.43 -11.63
N GLU A 279 2.10 13.57 -12.91
CA GLU A 279 3.12 13.61 -13.95
C GLU A 279 3.99 14.87 -13.82
N THR A 280 5.21 14.79 -14.35
CA THR A 280 6.19 15.89 -14.40
C THR A 280 5.58 17.18 -14.95
N TYR A 281 4.79 17.09 -16.02
CA TYR A 281 4.13 18.24 -16.65
C TYR A 281 3.20 18.99 -15.69
N HIS A 282 2.39 18.26 -14.93
CA HIS A 282 1.46 18.84 -13.97
C HIS A 282 2.20 19.51 -12.79
N PHE A 283 3.35 18.96 -12.39
CA PHE A 283 4.22 19.61 -11.40
C PHE A 283 4.83 20.90 -11.94
N GLN A 284 5.30 20.93 -13.19
CA GLN A 284 5.82 22.15 -13.83
C GLN A 284 4.75 23.25 -13.95
N LEU A 285 3.49 22.86 -14.17
CA LEU A 285 2.36 23.79 -14.18
C LEU A 285 2.14 24.41 -12.80
N PHE A 286 2.22 23.59 -11.74
CA PHE A 286 2.21 24.06 -10.36
C PHE A 286 3.34 25.06 -10.09
N GLU A 287 4.58 24.75 -10.53
CA GLU A 287 5.70 25.68 -10.43
C GLU A 287 5.48 26.99 -11.20
N THR A 288 4.95 26.90 -12.41
CA THR A 288 4.67 28.10 -13.22
C THR A 288 3.68 29.03 -12.50
N LYS A 289 2.66 28.46 -11.85
CA LYS A 289 1.74 29.24 -11.01
C LYS A 289 2.42 29.75 -9.74
N LEU A 290 3.25 28.95 -9.08
CA LEU A 290 4.05 29.41 -7.93
C LEU A 290 4.89 30.64 -8.31
N LYS A 291 5.58 30.62 -9.47
CA LYS A 291 6.38 31.76 -9.98
C LYS A 291 5.54 33.01 -10.19
N PHE A 292 4.32 32.84 -10.71
CA PHE A 292 3.40 33.95 -10.90
C PHE A 292 2.99 34.60 -9.57
N TRP A 293 2.83 33.82 -8.50
CA TRP A 293 2.43 34.33 -7.19
C TRP A 293 3.60 34.82 -6.34
N LEU A 294 4.84 34.37 -6.59
CA LEU A 294 6.01 34.70 -5.79
C LEU A 294 6.22 36.23 -5.60
N PRO A 295 6.05 37.10 -6.61
CA PRO A 295 6.21 38.55 -6.45
C PRO A 295 5.23 39.20 -5.45
N THR A 296 4.15 38.51 -5.09
CA THR A 296 3.18 39.00 -4.09
C THR A 296 3.69 38.92 -2.65
N GLY A 297 4.86 38.31 -2.41
CA GLY A 297 5.42 38.09 -1.07
C GLY A 297 4.66 37.02 -0.28
N ALA A 298 3.82 36.24 -0.96
CA ALA A 298 3.06 35.15 -0.37
C ALA A 298 3.98 33.99 0.01
N THR A 299 4.11 33.71 1.32
CA THR A 299 4.75 32.50 1.82
C THR A 299 3.70 31.45 2.21
N TRP A 300 4.10 30.18 2.16
CA TRP A 300 3.29 29.06 2.62
C TRP A 300 3.78 28.63 4.01
N LYS A 301 2.85 28.24 4.88
CA LYS A 301 3.15 27.69 6.22
C LYS A 301 3.32 26.16 6.22
N THR A 302 3.51 25.58 5.04
CA THR A 302 3.56 24.13 4.86
C THR A 302 4.83 23.58 5.52
N LEU A 303 4.64 22.69 6.49
CA LEU A 303 5.68 22.01 7.22
C LEU A 303 6.04 20.67 6.56
N PHE A 304 5.10 20.08 5.84
CA PHE A 304 5.25 18.79 5.17
C PHE A 304 4.89 18.87 3.69
N LEU A 305 5.82 18.47 2.83
CA LEU A 305 5.62 18.37 1.39
C LEU A 305 5.92 16.95 0.92
N GLN A 306 4.92 16.29 0.34
CA GLN A 306 5.10 15.02 -0.36
C GLN A 306 4.91 15.24 -1.86
N VAL A 307 5.85 14.75 -2.66
CA VAL A 307 5.82 14.86 -4.12
C VAL A 307 6.07 13.47 -4.69
N GLY A 308 5.02 12.85 -5.22
CA GLY A 308 5.10 11.67 -6.07
C GLY A 308 5.09 12.10 -7.53
N LEU A 309 6.15 11.78 -8.26
CA LEU A 309 6.25 12.07 -9.69
C LEU A 309 6.24 10.76 -10.47
N TYR A 310 5.24 10.65 -11.34
CA TYR A 310 5.08 9.57 -12.30
C TYR A 310 5.55 10.03 -13.67
N ASP A 311 6.01 9.09 -14.47
CA ASP A 311 6.39 9.37 -15.85
C ASP A 311 5.74 8.30 -16.72
N ASP A 312 4.91 8.73 -17.65
CA ASP A 312 4.64 7.97 -18.86
C ASP A 312 5.62 8.54 -19.88
N ILE A 313 6.54 7.71 -20.37
CA ILE A 313 7.66 8.05 -21.27
C ILE A 313 7.13 8.83 -22.50
N TYR A 314 6.91 10.12 -22.35
CA TYR A 314 6.58 10.99 -23.46
C TYR A 314 7.90 11.60 -23.92
N GLN A 315 8.67 10.79 -24.66
CA GLN A 315 9.65 11.35 -25.56
C GLN A 315 8.84 12.11 -26.61
N GLY A 316 8.70 13.43 -26.41
CA GLY A 316 8.08 14.28 -27.42
C GLY A 316 8.70 13.97 -28.78
N PRO A 317 7.91 14.00 -29.87
CA PRO A 317 8.34 13.57 -31.19
C PRO A 317 9.61 14.28 -31.70
N ASP A 318 9.90 15.46 -31.16
CA ASP A 318 11.00 16.32 -31.59
C ASP A 318 12.25 16.29 -30.68
N GLY A 319 12.24 15.49 -29.60
CA GLY A 319 13.39 15.39 -28.68
C GLY A 319 13.79 16.71 -28.02
N ASP A 320 12.87 17.67 -27.92
CA ASP A 320 13.12 18.95 -27.28
C ASP A 320 13.52 18.73 -25.81
N PRO A 321 14.54 19.45 -25.32
CA PRO A 321 15.03 19.27 -23.96
C PRO A 321 13.94 19.59 -22.95
N ASP A 322 13.71 18.67 -22.02
CA ASP A 322 12.68 18.80 -21.00
C ASP A 322 12.74 20.15 -20.28
N PRO A 323 11.58 20.80 -20.01
CA PRO A 323 11.56 22.08 -19.34
C PRO A 323 12.29 22.03 -17.99
N VAL A 324 13.24 22.94 -17.83
CA VAL A 324 14.09 23.01 -16.63
C VAL A 324 13.28 23.56 -15.45
N VAL A 325 12.99 22.71 -14.47
CA VAL A 325 12.45 23.10 -13.15
C VAL A 325 13.42 24.01 -12.41
N ASP A 326 12.85 25.01 -11.74
CA ASP A 326 13.59 26.02 -11.00
C ASP A 326 13.52 25.76 -9.48
N SER A 327 14.58 25.16 -8.94
CA SER A 327 14.79 24.91 -7.50
C SER A 327 14.47 26.08 -6.59
N THR A 328 14.77 27.30 -7.04
CA THR A 328 14.74 28.47 -6.16
C THR A 328 13.32 28.80 -5.72
N LEU A 329 12.35 28.34 -6.48
CA LEU A 329 10.95 28.59 -6.25
C LEU A 329 10.40 27.85 -5.02
N ILE A 330 10.69 26.57 -4.88
CA ILE A 330 10.18 25.77 -3.76
C ILE A 330 10.76 26.30 -2.45
N ARG A 331 12.06 26.60 -2.43
CA ARG A 331 12.72 27.22 -1.27
C ARG A 331 12.07 28.54 -0.87
N THR A 332 11.84 29.44 -1.83
CA THR A 332 11.27 30.77 -1.55
C THR A 332 9.79 30.69 -1.16
N THR A 333 9.08 29.70 -1.68
CA THR A 333 7.65 29.47 -1.42
C THR A 333 7.43 28.82 -0.05
N PHE A 334 8.26 27.85 0.32
CA PHE A 334 8.14 27.00 1.51
C PHE A 334 9.35 27.17 2.45
N PRO A 335 9.51 28.35 3.08
CA PRO A 335 10.66 28.62 3.93
C PRO A 335 10.66 27.81 5.25
N GLU A 336 9.49 27.40 5.73
CA GLU A 336 9.30 26.67 7.00
C GLU A 336 9.24 25.14 6.81
N LEU A 337 9.68 24.64 5.66
CA LEU A 337 9.52 23.23 5.31
C LEU A 337 10.43 22.32 6.17
N GLU A 338 9.81 21.53 7.05
CA GLU A 338 10.52 20.64 7.97
C GLU A 338 10.63 19.20 7.45
N THR A 339 9.69 18.77 6.61
CA THR A 339 9.64 17.42 6.07
C THR A 339 9.40 17.41 4.57
N ILE A 340 10.23 16.67 3.85
CA ILE A 340 10.05 16.39 2.42
C ILE A 340 9.95 14.87 2.22
N ASN A 341 8.97 14.43 1.45
CA ASN A 341 8.86 13.07 0.95
C ASN A 341 8.83 13.08 -0.58
N LEU A 342 9.90 12.65 -1.22
CA LEU A 342 9.96 12.53 -2.68
C LEU A 342 9.79 11.07 -3.07
N ASN A 343 8.79 10.78 -3.90
CA ASN A 343 8.61 9.51 -4.57
C ASN A 343 8.79 9.74 -6.08
N ALA A 344 9.75 9.04 -6.69
CA ALA A 344 10.11 9.21 -8.09
C ALA A 344 10.19 7.84 -8.78
N GLU A 345 9.19 7.50 -9.58
CA GLU A 345 9.12 6.21 -10.28
C GLU A 345 10.02 6.11 -11.52
N SER A 346 10.47 7.24 -12.09
CA SER A 346 11.18 7.30 -13.38
C SER A 346 12.55 8.01 -13.36
N ASP A 347 13.39 7.63 -14.33
CA ASP A 347 14.75 8.13 -14.59
C ASP A 347 14.80 9.60 -15.03
N VAL A 348 13.83 10.04 -15.82
CA VAL A 348 13.89 11.33 -16.54
C VAL A 348 13.97 12.49 -15.55
N LEU A 349 13.38 12.30 -14.37
CA LEU A 349 13.30 13.32 -13.33
C LEU A 349 14.60 13.53 -12.53
N ILE A 350 15.52 12.57 -12.59
CA ILE A 350 16.76 12.54 -11.81
C ILE A 350 17.75 13.63 -12.28
N ASN A 351 17.77 13.92 -13.59
CA ASN A 351 18.86 14.69 -14.20
C ASN A 351 18.64 16.21 -14.27
N VAL A 352 17.41 16.73 -14.25
CA VAL A 352 17.18 18.17 -14.54
C VAL A 352 16.41 18.91 -13.45
N THR A 353 15.55 18.22 -12.69
CA THR A 353 14.45 18.88 -11.97
C THR A 353 14.34 18.52 -10.48
N GLN A 354 14.62 17.28 -10.07
CA GLN A 354 14.37 16.86 -8.67
C GLN A 354 15.52 17.14 -7.69
N SER A 355 16.79 17.03 -8.09
CA SER A 355 17.93 17.43 -7.23
C SER A 355 17.86 18.90 -6.82
N LYS A 356 17.14 19.69 -7.62
CA LYS A 356 16.87 21.11 -7.41
C LYS A 356 15.85 21.36 -6.29
N ILE A 357 14.83 20.52 -6.16
CA ILE A 357 13.81 20.63 -5.09
C ILE A 357 14.47 20.64 -3.70
N LEU A 358 15.58 19.91 -3.56
CA LEU A 358 16.34 19.80 -2.33
C LEU A 358 17.21 21.03 -2.01
N ASN A 359 17.48 21.92 -2.97
CA ASN A 359 18.44 23.00 -2.75
C ASN A 359 17.90 24.10 -1.81
N GLY A 360 18.59 24.28 -0.68
CA GLY A 360 18.47 25.48 0.17
C GLY A 360 17.40 25.43 1.26
N HIS A 361 16.87 24.25 1.60
CA HIS A 361 16.03 24.04 2.77
C HIS A 361 16.86 23.73 4.02
N SER A 362 17.50 24.73 4.62
CA SER A 362 18.34 24.54 5.81
C SER A 362 17.59 23.96 7.01
N GLU A 363 16.29 24.28 7.13
CA GLU A 363 15.42 23.88 8.24
C GLU A 363 14.88 22.45 8.11
N LEU A 364 15.24 21.73 7.05
CA LEU A 364 14.73 20.39 6.79
C LEU A 364 15.17 19.42 7.90
N ARG A 365 14.21 18.85 8.64
CA ARG A 365 14.44 17.91 9.74
C ARG A 365 14.24 16.46 9.32
N LYS A 366 13.38 16.21 8.33
CA LYS A 366 13.05 14.87 7.84
C LYS A 366 13.05 14.84 6.32
N LEU A 367 13.73 13.86 5.76
CA LEU A 367 13.76 13.63 4.32
C LEU A 367 13.47 12.16 4.05
N ARG A 368 12.45 11.90 3.25
CA ARG A 368 12.19 10.58 2.66
C ARG A 368 12.39 10.66 1.16
N LEU A 369 13.17 9.72 0.64
CA LEU A 369 13.43 9.53 -0.77
C LEU A 369 13.03 8.12 -1.14
N GLU A 370 12.07 7.98 -2.04
CA GLU A 370 11.58 6.73 -2.61
C GLU A 370 11.86 6.77 -4.10
N ILE A 371 13.05 6.31 -4.49
CA ILE A 371 13.60 6.52 -5.83
C ILE A 371 13.81 5.16 -6.47
N TYR A 372 13.15 4.92 -7.60
CA TYR A 372 13.16 3.58 -8.18
C TYR A 372 14.45 3.25 -8.93
N ARG A 373 15.21 4.22 -9.46
CA ARG A 373 16.32 3.92 -10.39
C ARG A 373 17.72 4.33 -9.91
N ASP A 374 18.04 5.63 -9.85
CA ASP A 374 19.36 6.13 -9.41
C ASP A 374 19.21 7.20 -8.32
N ILE A 375 19.74 6.91 -7.14
CA ILE A 375 19.72 7.80 -5.99
C ILE A 375 20.87 8.81 -5.99
N ASN A 376 21.96 8.56 -6.74
CA ASN A 376 23.20 9.32 -6.66
C ASN A 376 23.04 10.84 -6.82
N PRO A 377 22.19 11.33 -7.75
CA PRO A 377 22.03 12.77 -7.93
C PRO A 377 21.39 13.47 -6.73
N TYR A 378 20.60 12.75 -5.93
CA TYR A 378 20.04 13.26 -4.67
C TYR A 378 21.05 13.25 -3.54
N LEU A 379 21.87 12.20 -3.47
CA LEU A 379 22.90 12.07 -2.44
C LEU A 379 23.84 13.27 -2.49
N SER A 380 24.27 13.69 -3.69
CA SER A 380 25.11 14.88 -3.90
C SER A 380 24.58 16.17 -3.23
N LYS A 381 23.29 16.24 -2.92
CA LYS A 381 22.63 17.40 -2.29
C LYS A 381 22.44 17.28 -0.79
N LEU A 382 22.64 16.09 -0.21
CA LEU A 382 22.39 15.85 1.22
C LEU A 382 23.27 16.73 2.12
N GLY A 383 24.49 17.09 1.69
CA GLY A 383 25.37 17.98 2.44
C GLY A 383 24.81 19.39 2.69
N GLY A 384 23.70 19.78 2.04
CA GLY A 384 23.03 21.06 2.25
C GLY A 384 22.08 21.11 3.46
N PHE A 385 21.93 20.02 4.23
CA PHE A 385 20.91 19.89 5.28
C PHE A 385 21.50 19.73 6.69
N PRO A 386 21.98 20.82 7.33
CA PRO A 386 22.63 20.74 8.64
C PRO A 386 21.69 20.34 9.79
N HIS A 387 20.38 20.47 9.60
CA HIS A 387 19.35 20.18 10.61
C HIS A 387 18.60 18.86 10.37
N LEU A 388 19.05 18.06 9.39
CA LEU A 388 18.40 16.80 9.05
C LEU A 388 18.58 15.78 10.18
N LYS A 389 17.48 15.39 10.81
CA LYS A 389 17.43 14.40 11.91
C LYS A 389 17.03 13.01 11.45
N LYS A 390 16.20 12.92 10.42
CA LYS A 390 15.69 11.63 9.91
C LYS A 390 15.87 11.57 8.41
N LEU A 391 16.53 10.52 7.94
CA LEU A 391 16.70 10.22 6.52
C LEU A 391 16.15 8.81 6.25
N LEU A 392 15.19 8.73 5.34
CA LEU A 392 14.61 7.47 4.89
C LEU A 392 14.88 7.33 3.39
N LEU A 393 15.62 6.30 3.00
CA LEU A 393 15.95 5.99 1.63
C LEU A 393 15.27 4.67 1.28
N ASN A 394 14.41 4.65 0.26
CA ASN A 394 13.80 3.44 -0.28
C ASN A 394 14.10 3.38 -1.77
N CYS A 395 14.80 2.32 -2.20
CA CYS A 395 15.30 2.24 -3.57
C CYS A 395 15.03 0.89 -4.24
N PRO A 396 13.75 0.55 -4.52
CA PRO A 396 13.34 -0.81 -4.84
C PRO A 396 13.90 -1.40 -6.15
N LYS A 397 14.31 -0.58 -7.13
CA LYS A 397 14.83 -1.06 -8.43
C LYS A 397 16.21 -0.51 -8.78
N LEU A 398 17.01 -0.16 -7.76
CA LEU A 398 18.34 0.39 -7.97
C LEU A 398 19.17 -0.55 -8.88
N CYS A 399 19.66 -0.02 -10.00
CA CYS A 399 20.71 -0.69 -10.73
C CYS A 399 21.94 -0.80 -9.82
N VAL A 400 22.62 -1.94 -9.87
CA VAL A 400 23.70 -2.38 -8.94
C VAL A 400 24.96 -1.50 -9.00
N ARG A 401 24.92 -0.32 -9.61
CA ARG A 401 26.09 0.54 -9.74
C ARG A 401 26.47 1.04 -8.34
N PRO A 402 27.65 0.66 -7.82
CA PRO A 402 28.19 1.26 -6.61
C PRO A 402 28.28 2.77 -6.84
N MET A 403 28.10 3.58 -5.80
CA MET A 403 28.50 4.98 -5.86
C MET A 403 29.93 5.08 -6.39
N GLU A 404 30.16 5.98 -7.34
CA GLU A 404 31.51 6.25 -7.85
C GLU A 404 32.44 6.62 -6.69
N GLU A 405 33.66 6.05 -6.66
CA GLU A 405 34.62 6.26 -5.58
C GLU A 405 34.95 7.74 -5.36
N GLU A 406 34.81 8.59 -6.38
CA GLU A 406 35.07 10.03 -6.33
C GLU A 406 33.85 10.87 -5.85
N GLY A 407 32.75 10.23 -5.46
CA GLY A 407 31.55 10.92 -4.98
C GLY A 407 31.81 11.76 -3.71
N PRO A 408 31.04 12.87 -3.52
CA PRO A 408 31.18 13.76 -2.37
C PRO A 408 30.88 13.04 -1.06
N VAL A 409 31.58 13.45 0.00
CA VAL A 409 31.29 13.03 1.38
C VAL A 409 30.17 13.91 1.95
N PHE A 410 29.19 13.29 2.59
CA PHE A 410 28.02 13.93 3.15
C PHE A 410 28.20 14.12 4.65
N ASP A 411 28.27 15.36 5.11
CA ASP A 411 28.27 15.67 6.55
C ASP A 411 26.83 15.96 7.01
N LEU A 412 26.27 15.04 7.80
CA LEU A 412 24.94 15.14 8.38
C LEU A 412 25.04 15.08 9.91
N PRO A 413 25.52 16.17 10.55
CA PRO A 413 25.92 16.13 11.96
C PRO A 413 24.73 15.95 12.91
N GLN A 414 23.50 16.26 12.50
CA GLN A 414 22.30 16.11 13.33
C GLN A 414 21.48 14.85 13.03
N LEU A 415 21.96 13.98 12.14
CA LEU A 415 21.21 12.78 11.75
C LEU A 415 21.12 11.82 12.94
N GLU A 416 19.90 11.53 13.39
CA GLU A 416 19.59 10.65 14.52
C GLU A 416 19.04 9.29 14.04
N LEU A 417 18.30 9.28 12.92
CA LEU A 417 17.69 8.09 12.34
C LEU A 417 18.03 7.99 10.85
N LEU A 418 18.60 6.85 10.46
CA LEU A 418 18.80 6.47 9.07
C LEU A 418 18.06 5.16 8.79
N VAL A 419 17.12 5.20 7.86
CA VAL A 419 16.43 4.01 7.33
C VAL A 419 16.82 3.86 5.88
N ILE A 420 17.33 2.69 5.52
CA ILE A 420 17.76 2.35 4.18
C ILE A 420 17.02 1.09 3.78
N SER A 421 16.25 1.15 2.70
CA SER A 421 15.48 0.03 2.16
C SER A 421 15.91 -0.25 0.73
N CYS A 422 16.04 -1.53 0.39
CA CYS A 422 16.32 -2.04 -0.96
C CYS A 422 17.66 -1.59 -1.55
N ILE A 423 18.73 -1.49 -0.75
CA ILE A 423 20.02 -1.07 -1.29
C ILE A 423 20.72 -2.15 -2.13
N PRO A 424 21.38 -1.76 -3.23
CA PRO A 424 22.27 -2.62 -3.99
C PRO A 424 23.67 -2.72 -3.37
N SER A 425 24.05 -1.76 -2.50
CA SER A 425 25.39 -1.61 -1.98
C SER A 425 25.41 -0.72 -0.72
N PHE A 426 26.38 -0.94 0.17
CA PHE A 426 26.65 -0.11 1.35
C PHE A 426 27.63 1.03 1.08
N SER A 427 28.10 1.24 -0.15
CA SER A 427 29.07 2.30 -0.46
C SER A 427 28.57 3.72 -0.14
N LEU A 428 27.25 3.91 -0.08
CA LEU A 428 26.65 5.13 0.46
C LEU A 428 27.12 5.41 1.91
N LEU A 429 27.23 4.37 2.74
CA LEU A 429 27.60 4.51 4.15
C LEU A 429 29.05 4.94 4.33
N SER A 430 29.97 4.57 3.43
CA SER A 430 31.36 5.05 3.49
C SER A 430 31.50 6.54 3.13
N LYS A 431 30.49 7.10 2.45
CA LYS A 431 30.42 8.52 2.12
C LYS A 431 29.62 9.35 3.12
N LEU A 432 28.93 8.71 4.08
CA LEU A 432 28.07 9.40 5.03
C LEU A 432 28.77 9.57 6.38
N TYR A 433 28.96 10.82 6.81
CA TYR A 433 29.41 11.17 8.15
C TYR A 433 28.23 11.63 9.00
N ALA A 434 27.83 10.81 9.96
CA ALA A 434 26.66 11.04 10.82
C ALA A 434 27.00 10.73 12.29
N PRO A 435 27.81 11.56 12.98
CA PRO A 435 28.33 11.25 14.30
C PRO A 435 27.24 11.08 15.38
N ASN A 436 26.06 11.69 15.21
CA ASN A 436 24.97 11.65 16.18
C ASN A 436 23.90 10.57 15.88
N ILE A 437 24.18 9.64 14.97
CA ILE A 437 23.22 8.59 14.62
C ILE A 437 22.91 7.71 15.83
N ARG A 438 21.62 7.51 16.09
CA ARG A 438 21.11 6.69 17.21
C ARG A 438 20.48 5.40 16.72
N THR A 439 19.78 5.46 15.60
CA THR A 439 19.07 4.32 15.03
C THR A 439 19.48 4.15 13.57
N LEU A 440 19.99 2.97 13.23
CA LEU A 440 20.27 2.54 11.86
C LEU A 440 19.37 1.36 11.53
N GLN A 441 18.59 1.50 10.46
CA GLN A 441 17.75 0.43 9.93
C GLN A 441 18.14 0.16 8.48
N ILE A 442 18.47 -1.09 8.19
CA ILE A 442 18.82 -1.57 6.86
C ILE A 442 17.87 -2.72 6.53
N LEU A 443 17.04 -2.50 5.51
CA LEU A 443 16.01 -3.43 5.06
C LEU A 443 16.34 -3.87 3.64
N THR A 444 16.63 -5.15 3.43
CA THR A 444 16.94 -5.71 2.10
C THR A 444 15.76 -6.52 1.53
N ASN A 445 14.55 -6.26 2.03
CA ASN A 445 13.38 -7.14 2.02
C ASN A 445 12.67 -7.30 0.69
N VAL A 446 13.25 -6.87 -0.43
CA VAL A 446 12.65 -7.15 -1.73
C VAL A 446 13.31 -8.43 -2.25
N PRO A 447 12.71 -9.63 -2.04
CA PRO A 447 13.01 -10.73 -2.95
C PRO A 447 12.76 -10.16 -4.35
N PRO A 448 13.71 -10.30 -5.29
CA PRO A 448 13.55 -9.73 -6.62
C PRO A 448 12.18 -10.16 -7.11
N ASP A 449 11.32 -9.19 -7.44
CA ASP A 449 10.06 -9.47 -8.10
C ASP A 449 10.41 -10.46 -9.22
N PRO A 450 9.77 -11.64 -9.28
CA PRO A 450 10.17 -12.70 -10.21
C PRO A 450 10.14 -12.25 -11.67
N THR A 451 9.50 -11.11 -11.96
CA THR A 451 9.47 -10.48 -13.28
C THR A 451 10.63 -9.52 -13.54
N THR A 452 11.29 -9.01 -12.50
CA THR A 452 12.45 -8.13 -12.66
C THR A 452 13.65 -8.99 -13.00
N GLN A 453 14.18 -8.84 -14.23
CA GLN A 453 15.44 -9.43 -14.66
C GLN A 453 16.66 -8.80 -13.95
N LEU A 454 16.54 -8.57 -12.64
CA LEU A 454 17.71 -8.33 -11.82
C LEU A 454 18.59 -9.57 -11.98
N GLU A 455 19.75 -9.33 -12.58
CA GLU A 455 21.03 -9.99 -12.31
C GLU A 455 20.95 -10.87 -11.07
N THR A 456 21.38 -12.12 -11.22
CA THR A 456 21.07 -13.24 -10.32
C THR A 456 21.15 -12.82 -8.86
N THR A 457 20.29 -13.34 -7.97
CA THR A 457 20.37 -13.12 -6.51
C THR A 457 21.81 -13.17 -5.99
N SER A 458 22.66 -14.02 -6.57
CA SER A 458 24.11 -14.09 -6.31
C SER A 458 24.90 -12.79 -6.57
N GLU A 459 24.62 -12.03 -7.62
CA GLU A 459 25.31 -10.78 -7.96
C GLU A 459 24.98 -9.68 -6.95
N LEU A 460 23.70 -9.53 -6.59
CA LEU A 460 23.28 -8.63 -5.52
C LEU A 460 23.90 -9.04 -4.18
N GLN A 461 23.93 -10.34 -3.88
CA GLN A 461 24.60 -10.88 -2.70
C GLN A 461 26.08 -10.49 -2.67
N GLN A 462 26.77 -10.69 -3.80
CA GLN A 462 28.19 -10.36 -3.95
C GLN A 462 28.45 -8.86 -3.82
N ALA A 463 27.58 -8.01 -4.38
CA ALA A 463 27.71 -6.55 -4.29
C ALA A 463 27.53 -6.04 -2.84
N LEU A 464 26.50 -6.53 -2.14
CA LEU A 464 26.28 -6.26 -0.73
C LEU A 464 27.44 -6.77 0.12
N TRP A 465 27.95 -7.97 -0.18
CA TRP A 465 29.11 -8.54 0.49
C TRP A 465 30.38 -7.71 0.31
N ASN A 466 30.70 -7.35 -0.93
CA ASN A 466 31.90 -6.57 -1.27
C ASN A 466 31.91 -5.20 -0.58
N THR A 467 30.73 -4.63 -0.32
CA THR A 467 30.58 -3.32 0.34
C THR A 467 30.22 -3.42 1.82
N PHE A 468 30.05 -4.62 2.37
CA PHE A 468 29.80 -4.82 3.80
C PHE A 468 30.84 -4.14 4.73
N PRO A 469 32.15 -4.10 4.39
CA PRO A 469 33.13 -3.33 5.16
C PRO A 469 32.79 -1.85 5.33
N ASP A 470 32.10 -1.23 4.35
CA ASP A 470 31.66 0.17 4.43
C ASP A 470 30.62 0.36 5.53
N MET A 471 29.68 -0.58 5.65
CA MET A 471 28.70 -0.59 6.75
C MET A 471 29.40 -0.75 8.10
N ILE A 472 30.36 -1.67 8.21
CA ILE A 472 31.14 -1.89 9.43
C ILE A 472 31.91 -0.62 9.83
N ASN A 473 32.56 0.03 8.85
CA ASN A 473 33.29 1.27 9.09
C ASN A 473 32.35 2.40 9.53
N PHE A 474 31.17 2.52 8.93
CA PHE A 474 30.16 3.49 9.33
C PHE A 474 29.67 3.26 10.76
N VAL A 475 29.41 2.01 11.15
CA VAL A 475 29.04 1.63 12.51
C VAL A 475 30.15 1.99 13.51
N ARG A 476 31.41 1.71 13.17
CA ARG A 476 32.57 2.09 14.00
C ARG A 476 32.75 3.60 14.12
N GLN A 477 32.53 4.35 13.04
CA GLN A 477 32.57 5.81 13.08
C GLN A 477 31.46 6.40 13.97
N SER A 478 30.37 5.67 14.13
CA SER A 478 29.22 6.03 14.98
C SER A 478 29.34 5.51 16.42
N GLU A 479 30.50 4.95 16.78
CA GLU A 479 30.70 4.27 18.06
C GLU A 479 30.43 5.19 19.25
N GLY A 480 29.60 4.69 20.19
CA GLY A 480 29.15 5.41 21.38
C GLY A 480 27.78 6.07 21.24
N ASN A 481 27.37 6.43 20.02
CA ASN A 481 26.08 7.09 19.76
C ASN A 481 25.01 6.15 19.17
N LEU A 482 25.41 5.15 18.38
CA LEU A 482 24.48 4.17 17.81
C LEU A 482 23.88 3.27 18.90
N LYS A 483 22.58 3.41 19.16
CA LYS A 483 21.83 2.68 20.19
C LYS A 483 21.02 1.52 19.65
N GLU A 484 20.47 1.69 18.45
CA GLU A 484 19.60 0.70 17.82
C GLU A 484 20.11 0.36 16.42
N LEU A 485 20.29 -0.93 16.17
CA LEU A 485 20.65 -1.46 14.87
C LEU A 485 19.63 -2.50 14.43
N HIS A 486 18.97 -2.25 13.32
CA HIS A 486 18.03 -3.18 12.68
C HIS A 486 18.60 -3.60 11.33
N LEU A 487 18.90 -4.89 11.19
CA LEU A 487 19.42 -5.48 9.96
C LEU A 487 18.45 -6.54 9.50
N ASN A 488 17.71 -6.25 8.43
CA ASN A 488 16.98 -7.26 7.69
C ASN A 488 17.78 -7.57 6.42
N CYS A 489 18.77 -8.45 6.57
CA CYS A 489 19.80 -8.74 5.58
C CYS A 489 19.87 -10.25 5.33
N TRP A 490 19.41 -10.70 4.17
CA TRP A 490 19.39 -12.14 3.84
C TRP A 490 20.78 -12.70 3.46
N PHE A 491 21.75 -11.84 3.15
CA PHE A 491 23.08 -12.24 2.68
C PHE A 491 24.13 -12.45 3.79
N VAL A 492 23.86 -12.04 5.04
CA VAL A 492 24.80 -12.19 6.16
C VAL A 492 24.78 -13.64 6.65
N GLN A 493 25.50 -14.51 5.94
CA GLN A 493 25.55 -15.95 6.19
C GLN A 493 26.91 -16.45 6.65
N ASP A 494 27.97 -15.64 6.52
CA ASP A 494 29.33 -16.02 6.88
C ASP A 494 29.72 -15.49 8.26
N ASP A 495 30.35 -16.37 9.03
CA ASP A 495 30.71 -16.15 10.43
C ASP A 495 31.68 -14.98 10.61
N ASP A 496 32.62 -14.77 9.69
CA ASP A 496 33.59 -13.67 9.79
C ASP A 496 32.90 -12.32 9.65
N SER A 497 31.87 -12.21 8.81
CA SER A 497 31.05 -10.98 8.74
C SER A 497 30.23 -10.73 9.98
N LEU A 498 29.59 -11.75 10.57
CA LEU A 498 28.89 -11.61 11.85
C LEU A 498 29.86 -11.23 12.97
N ARG A 499 31.03 -11.86 12.99
CA ARG A 499 32.11 -11.57 13.94
C ARG A 499 32.51 -10.09 13.84
N ARG A 500 32.84 -9.61 12.64
CA ARG A 500 33.21 -8.20 12.38
C ARG A 500 32.10 -7.23 12.75
N LEU A 501 30.84 -7.61 12.50
CA LEU A 501 29.67 -6.83 12.90
C LEU A 501 29.58 -6.72 14.42
N PHE A 502 29.65 -7.84 15.14
CA PHE A 502 29.61 -7.86 16.60
C PHE A 502 30.77 -7.08 17.21
N GLU A 503 31.97 -7.15 16.65
CA GLU A 503 33.11 -6.33 17.06
C GLU A 503 32.87 -4.82 16.85
N ALA A 504 32.09 -4.44 15.84
CA ALA A 504 31.79 -3.04 15.53
C ALA A 504 30.67 -2.44 16.39
N ILE A 505 29.74 -3.25 16.91
CA ILE A 505 28.51 -2.78 17.60
C ILE A 505 28.63 -2.78 19.13
N SER A 506 29.83 -2.58 19.68
CA SER A 506 30.11 -2.57 21.12
C SER A 506 29.17 -1.65 21.94
N SER A 507 28.65 -0.58 21.32
CA SER A 507 27.80 0.45 21.93
C SER A 507 26.29 0.28 21.73
N VAL A 508 25.87 -0.70 20.91
CA VAL A 508 24.46 -0.92 20.57
C VAL A 508 23.72 -1.56 21.74
N GLU A 509 22.56 -0.99 22.07
CA GLU A 509 21.69 -1.44 23.15
C GLU A 509 20.59 -2.37 22.63
N LYS A 510 20.10 -2.13 21.41
CA LYS A 510 19.09 -2.94 20.75
C LYS A 510 19.58 -3.40 19.38
N LEU A 511 19.65 -4.70 19.19
CA LEU A 511 20.01 -5.33 17.94
C LEU A 511 18.86 -6.18 17.45
N CYS A 512 18.34 -5.87 16.27
CA CYS A 512 17.34 -6.67 15.56
C CYS A 512 18.00 -7.23 14.31
N ILE A 513 18.03 -8.54 14.18
CA ILE A 513 18.54 -9.22 12.98
C ILE A 513 17.41 -10.08 12.42
N ASP A 514 17.05 -9.83 11.17
CA ASP A 514 16.16 -10.66 10.39
C ASP A 514 17.01 -11.25 9.26
N THR A 515 17.47 -12.48 9.44
CA THR A 515 18.38 -13.14 8.50
C THR A 515 17.80 -14.45 7.98
N TRP A 516 18.25 -14.81 6.79
CA TRP A 516 18.00 -16.09 6.16
C TRP A 516 19.18 -17.00 6.47
N PHE A 517 19.24 -17.55 7.69
CA PHE A 517 20.27 -18.55 7.99
C PHE A 517 19.96 -19.83 7.22
N GLN A 518 20.76 -20.15 6.19
CA GLN A 518 20.79 -21.49 5.65
C GLN A 518 21.31 -22.44 6.73
N HIS A 519 20.53 -23.49 7.01
CA HIS A 519 20.65 -24.34 8.19
C HIS A 519 21.97 -25.13 8.34
N ASP A 520 22.87 -25.09 7.35
CA ASP A 520 24.03 -25.99 7.27
C ASP A 520 25.40 -25.34 7.61
N LEU A 521 25.47 -24.03 7.88
CA LEU A 521 26.76 -23.31 7.98
C LEU A 521 27.29 -23.01 9.39
N LEU A 522 26.50 -23.20 10.46
CA LEU A 522 26.93 -22.86 11.83
C LEU A 522 27.51 -24.06 12.58
N ASP A 523 28.64 -24.61 12.10
CA ASP A 523 29.43 -25.59 12.86
C ASP A 523 30.37 -24.85 13.84
N ILE A 524 29.77 -24.28 14.89
CA ILE A 524 30.42 -23.37 15.86
C ILE A 524 31.44 -24.09 16.78
N ASP A 525 31.53 -25.42 16.72
CA ASP A 525 32.35 -26.25 17.62
C ASP A 525 33.88 -26.13 17.41
N HIS A 526 34.35 -25.29 16.48
CA HIS A 526 35.78 -25.10 16.18
C HIS A 526 36.35 -23.70 16.42
N TYR A 527 35.59 -22.77 17.03
CA TYR A 527 36.11 -21.43 17.28
C TYR A 527 37.00 -21.35 18.52
N ASP A 528 38.26 -20.99 18.27
CA ASP A 528 39.21 -20.59 19.31
C ASP A 528 38.68 -19.36 20.07
N SER A 529 38.82 -19.40 21.38
CA SER A 529 37.98 -18.75 22.39
C SER A 529 38.07 -17.22 22.53
N ASP A 530 38.43 -16.49 21.47
CA ASP A 530 38.48 -15.03 21.44
C ASP A 530 37.06 -14.43 21.50
N SER A 531 36.56 -14.26 22.72
CA SER A 531 35.23 -13.72 23.00
C SER A 531 35.02 -12.33 22.41
N ILE A 532 33.96 -12.16 21.64
CA ILE A 532 33.38 -10.85 21.40
C ILE A 532 32.39 -10.57 22.53
N TYR A 533 32.64 -9.51 23.28
CA TYR A 533 31.76 -9.07 24.35
C TYR A 533 30.91 -7.90 23.84
N LEU A 534 29.59 -8.02 23.98
CA LEU A 534 28.63 -6.94 23.69
C LEU A 534 28.11 -6.36 25.01
N PRO A 535 28.92 -5.54 25.71
CA PRO A 535 28.64 -5.09 27.08
C PRO A 535 27.30 -4.35 27.23
N ASN A 536 26.89 -3.65 26.18
CA ASN A 536 25.76 -2.72 26.22
C ASN A 536 24.46 -3.32 25.67
N LEU A 537 24.49 -4.53 25.11
CA LEU A 537 23.32 -5.11 24.47
C LEU A 537 22.26 -5.48 25.52
N GLN A 538 21.14 -4.77 25.48
CA GLN A 538 19.98 -4.97 26.36
C GLN A 538 18.87 -5.75 25.68
N LYS A 539 18.72 -5.62 24.37
CA LYS A 539 17.66 -6.27 23.60
C LYS A 539 18.21 -6.89 22.32
N PHE A 540 17.94 -8.17 22.14
CA PHE A 540 18.28 -8.92 20.93
C PHE A 540 17.00 -9.50 20.32
N CYS A 541 16.65 -9.07 19.12
CA CYS A 541 15.50 -9.58 18.38
C CYS A 541 15.99 -10.41 17.20
N LEU A 542 15.47 -11.62 17.08
CA LEU A 542 15.75 -12.49 15.95
C LEU A 542 14.40 -12.90 15.37
N HIS A 543 14.08 -12.39 14.19
CA HIS A 543 12.82 -12.70 13.51
C HIS A 543 13.07 -13.73 12.41
N PRO A 544 12.67 -15.00 12.59
CA PRO A 544 12.51 -15.90 11.46
C PRO A 544 11.47 -15.31 10.50
N LEU A 545 11.75 -15.34 9.20
CA LEU A 545 10.75 -14.99 8.20
C LEU A 545 9.57 -15.97 8.27
N ASP A 546 8.38 -15.44 8.04
CA ASP A 546 7.19 -16.25 7.81
C ASP A 546 7.38 -17.05 6.52
N GLU A 547 7.56 -18.38 6.62
CA GLU A 547 7.71 -19.29 5.49
C GLU A 547 6.55 -19.17 4.48
N ASN A 548 5.38 -18.67 4.90
CA ASN A 548 4.24 -18.44 4.02
C ASN A 548 4.43 -17.30 3.02
N THR A 549 5.47 -16.46 3.20
CA THR A 549 5.81 -15.37 2.27
C THR A 549 6.72 -15.82 1.14
N LEU A 550 7.23 -17.05 1.17
CA LEU A 550 8.11 -17.57 0.12
C LEU A 550 7.31 -17.91 -1.16
N PRO A 551 7.79 -17.50 -2.35
CA PRO A 551 7.29 -18.06 -3.59
C PRO A 551 7.58 -19.57 -3.60
N PRO A 552 6.62 -20.42 -4.02
CA PRO A 552 6.81 -21.87 -4.03
C PRO A 552 8.06 -22.21 -4.84
N SER A 553 8.97 -22.98 -4.23
CA SER A 553 10.18 -23.43 -4.90
C SER A 553 9.80 -24.18 -6.18
N PRO A 554 10.49 -23.94 -7.32
CA PRO A 554 10.17 -24.61 -8.57
C PRO A 554 10.46 -26.09 -8.42
N SER A 555 9.42 -26.87 -8.12
CA SER A 555 9.51 -28.32 -8.07
C SER A 555 9.94 -28.84 -9.45
N SER A 556 11.02 -29.61 -9.47
CA SER A 556 11.54 -30.32 -10.64
C SER A 556 10.43 -30.92 -11.49
N SER A 557 10.33 -30.47 -12.74
CA SER A 557 9.34 -30.90 -13.71
C SER A 557 9.55 -32.38 -14.07
N SER A 558 8.76 -33.27 -13.47
CA SER A 558 8.56 -34.61 -14.02
C SER A 558 7.60 -34.52 -15.21
N SER A 559 8.17 -34.72 -16.41
CA SER A 559 7.48 -34.81 -17.70
C SER A 559 6.31 -35.82 -17.66
N CYS A 560 5.12 -35.39 -18.05
CA CYS A 560 4.10 -36.25 -18.63
C CYS A 560 3.46 -35.55 -19.85
N ARG A 561 3.69 -36.14 -21.03
CA ARG A 561 3.11 -35.75 -22.32
C ARG A 561 1.66 -36.23 -22.43
N GLY A 562 0.79 -35.39 -23.00
CA GLY A 562 -0.49 -35.82 -23.57
C GLY A 562 -1.30 -34.62 -24.08
N PRO A 563 -1.63 -34.54 -25.39
CA PRO A 563 -2.35 -33.40 -25.96
C PRO A 563 -3.87 -33.62 -25.88
N GLY A 564 -4.60 -32.64 -25.36
CA GLY A 564 -6.05 -32.64 -25.32
C GLY A 564 -6.60 -31.22 -25.37
N HIS A 565 -7.10 -30.82 -26.54
CA HIS A 565 -7.85 -29.59 -26.79
C HIS A 565 -9.03 -29.45 -25.83
N CYS A 566 -9.20 -28.28 -25.22
CA CYS A 566 -10.50 -27.75 -24.81
C CYS A 566 -10.48 -26.21 -24.82
N ASN A 567 -11.24 -25.62 -25.76
CA ASN A 567 -11.60 -24.20 -25.80
C ASN A 567 -12.55 -23.87 -24.65
N HIS A 568 -12.22 -22.86 -23.84
CA HIS A 568 -13.20 -22.20 -22.97
C HIS A 568 -13.29 -20.70 -23.27
N ARG A 569 -14.43 -20.34 -23.87
CA ARG A 569 -15.00 -18.99 -23.92
C ARG A 569 -15.14 -18.41 -22.52
N SER A 570 -14.56 -17.25 -22.28
CA SER A 570 -14.89 -16.39 -21.13
C SER A 570 -16.03 -15.44 -21.53
N HIS A 571 -17.25 -15.73 -21.09
CA HIS A 571 -18.33 -14.75 -20.99
C HIS A 571 -18.43 -14.37 -19.50
N ARG A 572 -18.10 -13.12 -19.17
CA ARG A 572 -18.34 -12.57 -17.83
C ARG A 572 -19.45 -11.52 -17.94
N ASP A 573 -20.69 -11.98 -17.81
CA ASP A 573 -21.86 -11.14 -17.55
C ASP A 573 -21.74 -10.56 -16.12
N ARG A 574 -21.41 -9.27 -16.01
CA ARG A 574 -21.68 -8.47 -14.80
C ARG A 574 -23.06 -7.82 -14.98
N ARG A 575 -24.10 -8.41 -14.39
CA ARG A 575 -25.38 -7.72 -14.20
C ARG A 575 -25.21 -6.62 -13.17
N GLY A 576 -25.65 -5.42 -13.57
CA GLY A 576 -25.44 -4.17 -12.87
C GLY A 576 -26.19 -4.03 -11.55
N ILE A 577 -25.52 -3.38 -10.63
CA ILE A 577 -26.16 -2.57 -9.60
C ILE A 577 -26.29 -1.18 -10.22
N ARG A 578 -27.54 -0.70 -10.33
CA ARG A 578 -27.88 0.61 -10.86
C ARG A 578 -27.19 1.70 -10.02
N GLU A 579 -26.33 2.47 -10.67
CA GLU A 579 -25.98 3.82 -10.23
C GLU A 579 -27.23 4.70 -10.35
N ALA A 580 -27.60 5.31 -9.23
CA ALA A 580 -28.50 6.45 -9.19
C ALA A 580 -27.81 7.57 -8.42
N ASP A 581 -27.54 8.62 -9.17
CA ASP A 581 -27.54 10.04 -8.80
C ASP A 581 -26.42 10.61 -7.93
N ALA A 582 -25.48 11.23 -8.66
CA ALA A 582 -24.77 12.44 -8.27
C ALA A 582 -25.70 13.67 -8.33
N SER A 583 -26.53 13.85 -7.30
CA SER A 583 -27.16 15.15 -6.99
C SER A 583 -27.81 15.08 -5.62
N ASP A 584 -27.05 15.34 -4.56
CA ASP A 584 -27.61 15.70 -3.26
C ASP A 584 -26.57 16.46 -2.43
N ILE A 585 -26.36 17.73 -2.80
CA ILE A 585 -25.83 18.77 -1.91
C ILE A 585 -26.54 20.08 -2.27
N MET A 586 -27.68 20.35 -1.64
CA MET A 586 -28.11 21.68 -1.18
C MET A 586 -29.23 21.53 -0.14
N ASP A 587 -28.87 21.44 1.14
CA ASP A 587 -29.81 21.73 2.23
C ASP A 587 -29.61 23.19 2.65
N THR A 588 -30.50 24.06 2.17
CA THR A 588 -30.73 25.39 2.73
C THR A 588 -31.83 25.28 3.78
N ALA A 589 -31.49 25.47 5.06
CA ALA A 589 -32.48 25.68 6.10
C ALA A 589 -33.01 27.12 6.03
N GLY A 590 -34.22 27.29 5.52
CA GLY A 590 -35.02 28.51 5.62
C GLY A 590 -36.25 28.24 6.48
N ALA A 591 -36.38 29.00 7.56
CA ALA A 591 -37.58 29.04 8.39
C ALA A 591 -38.71 29.75 7.63
N ASP A 592 -39.90 29.15 7.58
CA ASP A 592 -41.16 29.84 7.87
C ASP A 592 -42.32 28.85 7.95
N GLY A 593 -43.20 29.08 8.92
CA GLY A 593 -44.33 28.22 9.24
C GLY A 593 -45.53 28.42 8.32
N SER A 594 -46.30 27.35 8.15
CA SER A 594 -47.76 27.32 8.14
C SER A 594 -48.26 25.89 7.92
N ALA A 595 -49.08 25.39 8.84
CA ALA A 595 -49.97 24.26 8.64
C ALA A 595 -51.34 24.79 8.12
N PRO A 596 -52.40 23.97 7.92
CA PRO A 596 -52.48 22.51 7.71
C PRO A 596 -53.38 22.12 6.51
N SER A 597 -53.33 20.86 6.06
CA SER A 597 -54.55 20.13 5.65
C SER A 597 -54.28 18.66 5.32
N ALA A 598 -55.18 17.82 5.82
CA ALA A 598 -55.21 16.37 5.70
C ALA A 598 -55.70 15.88 4.32
N SER A 599 -55.19 14.73 3.87
CA SER A 599 -56.02 13.72 3.21
C SER A 599 -55.36 12.34 3.26
N MET A 600 -56.06 11.41 3.89
CA MET A 600 -55.84 9.97 3.81
C MET A 600 -56.01 9.49 2.38
N GLN A 601 -55.18 8.56 1.91
CA GLN A 601 -55.61 7.51 0.98
C GLN A 601 -54.74 6.26 1.11
N ASN A 602 -55.41 5.21 1.57
CA ASN A 602 -55.00 3.81 1.55
C ASN A 602 -54.85 3.31 0.10
N THR A 603 -53.82 2.52 -0.17
CA THR A 603 -53.92 1.39 -1.11
C THR A 603 -53.09 0.22 -0.61
N ASN A 604 -53.79 -0.84 -0.19
CA ASN A 604 -53.28 -2.19 -0.02
C ASN A 604 -52.90 -2.77 -1.37
N SER A 605 -51.80 -3.53 -1.43
CA SER A 605 -51.60 -4.54 -2.46
C SER A 605 -50.88 -5.75 -1.86
N ASP A 606 -51.64 -6.83 -1.77
CA ASP A 606 -51.22 -8.19 -1.39
C ASP A 606 -50.21 -8.77 -2.39
N ALA A 607 -49.18 -9.44 -1.89
CA ALA A 607 -48.36 -10.37 -2.67
C ALA A 607 -48.01 -11.60 -1.81
N ALA A 608 -48.46 -12.77 -2.27
CA ALA A 608 -48.20 -14.08 -1.67
C ALA A 608 -46.78 -14.60 -2.03
N PRO A 609 -46.16 -15.46 -1.19
CA PRO A 609 -44.77 -15.89 -1.38
C PRO A 609 -44.65 -17.22 -2.13
N ALA A 610 -43.58 -17.35 -2.92
CA ALA A 610 -43.16 -18.60 -3.55
C ALA A 610 -42.02 -19.27 -2.74
N THR A 611 -42.23 -20.54 -2.43
CA THR A 611 -41.35 -21.49 -1.73
C THR A 611 -40.36 -22.21 -2.66
N GLY A 612 -39.16 -22.53 -2.13
CA GLY A 612 -38.23 -23.58 -2.63
C GLY A 612 -36.84 -23.49 -1.95
N ALA A 613 -36.54 -24.30 -0.92
CA ALA A 613 -35.84 -25.61 -0.92
C ALA A 613 -34.33 -25.55 -1.31
N LEU A 614 -33.37 -25.69 -0.37
CA LEU A 614 -32.65 -26.93 0.07
C LEU A 614 -31.77 -27.55 -1.06
N LEU A 615 -30.44 -27.83 -0.96
CA LEU A 615 -29.58 -28.50 0.04
C LEU A 615 -28.06 -28.38 -0.30
N ALA A 616 -27.21 -28.62 0.73
CA ALA A 616 -25.86 -29.24 0.84
C ALA A 616 -24.96 -29.42 -0.41
N GLY A 617 -23.62 -29.37 -0.39
CA GLY A 617 -22.59 -29.54 0.64
C GLY A 617 -21.47 -30.44 0.08
N SER A 618 -20.19 -30.08 0.20
CA SER A 618 -19.07 -31.03 -0.01
C SER A 618 -17.78 -30.58 0.67
N SER A 619 -17.32 -31.40 1.60
CA SER A 619 -16.03 -31.36 2.30
C SER A 619 -14.97 -32.14 1.52
N GLY A 620 -13.81 -31.52 1.28
CA GLY A 620 -12.62 -32.17 0.71
C GLY A 620 -11.48 -32.22 1.73
N VAL A 621 -10.88 -33.40 1.86
CA VAL A 621 -9.78 -33.78 2.77
C VAL A 621 -8.44 -33.36 2.15
N GLY A 622 -7.63 -32.60 2.88
CA GLY A 622 -6.24 -32.27 2.53
C GLY A 622 -5.26 -33.02 3.43
N GLY A 623 -4.27 -33.69 2.83
CA GLY A 623 -3.16 -34.32 3.54
C GLY A 623 -1.98 -33.35 3.64
N GLU A 624 -1.52 -33.08 4.86
CA GLU A 624 -0.33 -32.30 5.16
C GLU A 624 0.93 -33.19 5.13
N VAL A 625 1.96 -32.72 4.42
CA VAL A 625 3.33 -33.24 4.50
C VAL A 625 4.09 -32.36 5.47
N ASN A 626 4.36 -32.86 6.68
CA ASN A 626 5.16 -32.18 7.70
C ASN A 626 6.66 -32.54 7.55
N MET A 627 7.52 -31.54 7.34
CA MET A 627 8.98 -31.60 7.54
C MET A 627 9.35 -31.10 8.95
N PRO A 628 10.45 -31.56 9.59
CA PRO A 628 10.66 -31.33 11.02
C PRO A 628 11.46 -30.06 11.37
N PHE A 629 10.86 -29.23 12.24
CA PHE A 629 11.34 -28.00 12.90
C PHE A 629 12.57 -28.18 13.83
N SER A 630 12.99 -29.42 14.11
CA SER A 630 13.99 -29.76 15.13
C SER A 630 15.41 -29.25 14.87
N ARG A 631 15.73 -28.83 13.64
CA ARG A 631 17.09 -28.38 13.25
C ARG A 631 17.30 -26.87 13.39
N GLN A 632 16.23 -26.07 13.35
CA GLN A 632 16.30 -24.65 13.69
C GLN A 632 16.82 -24.50 15.13
N LEU A 633 16.38 -25.33 16.06
CA LEU A 633 16.79 -25.26 17.46
C LEU A 633 18.31 -25.37 17.72
N HIS A 634 19.08 -25.99 16.82
CA HIS A 634 20.53 -26.20 17.01
C HIS A 634 21.34 -24.92 16.81
N SER A 635 21.11 -24.16 15.73
CA SER A 635 21.74 -22.86 15.50
C SER A 635 21.44 -21.86 16.61
N TRP A 636 20.22 -21.92 17.17
CA TRP A 636 19.79 -21.09 18.28
C TRP A 636 20.46 -21.47 19.60
N ARG A 637 20.73 -22.77 19.82
CA ARG A 637 21.50 -23.23 20.98
C ARG A 637 22.93 -22.70 20.94
N SER A 638 23.59 -22.71 19.78
CA SER A 638 24.97 -22.24 19.65
C SER A 638 25.10 -20.72 19.82
N LEU A 639 24.13 -19.94 19.33
CA LEU A 639 24.07 -18.50 19.61
C LEU A 639 23.74 -18.21 21.08
N GLY A 640 22.83 -18.98 21.68
CA GLY A 640 22.48 -18.88 23.09
C GLY A 640 23.65 -19.21 24.02
N THR A 641 24.40 -20.28 23.75
CA THR A 641 25.61 -20.64 24.52
C THR A 641 26.73 -19.62 24.34
N PHE A 642 26.88 -19.06 23.14
CA PHE A 642 27.79 -17.95 22.88
C PHE A 642 27.48 -16.74 23.79
N LEU A 643 26.23 -16.29 23.82
CA LEU A 643 25.78 -15.16 24.66
C LEU A 643 25.87 -15.48 26.18
N ASP A 644 25.53 -16.69 26.60
CA ASP A 644 25.51 -17.09 28.02
C ASP A 644 26.91 -17.24 28.63
N SER A 645 27.88 -17.77 27.87
CA SER A 645 29.24 -18.04 28.38
C SER A 645 29.99 -16.77 28.80
N LYS A 646 29.49 -15.58 28.44
CA LYS A 646 30.23 -14.31 28.52
C LYS A 646 29.68 -13.31 29.54
N ARG A 647 28.68 -13.66 30.36
CA ARG A 647 28.10 -12.80 31.43
C ARG A 647 28.97 -12.66 32.70
N GLY A 648 30.22 -13.12 32.66
CA GLY A 648 31.12 -13.14 33.81
C GLY A 648 31.77 -11.79 34.07
N THR A 649 31.08 -10.87 34.75
CA THR A 649 31.61 -9.89 35.74
C THR A 649 30.56 -8.82 36.10
N GLY A 650 29.85 -9.03 37.21
CA GLY A 650 29.44 -7.95 38.14
C GLY A 650 28.27 -7.02 37.81
N ASN A 651 27.92 -6.73 36.55
CA ASN A 651 26.81 -5.83 36.19
C ASN A 651 25.96 -6.43 35.07
N ALA A 652 25.21 -7.47 35.37
CA ALA A 652 24.32 -8.11 34.40
C ALA A 652 23.01 -7.31 34.27
N GLY A 653 22.98 -6.34 33.35
CA GLY A 653 21.71 -5.86 32.79
C GLY A 653 20.89 -7.04 32.26
N GLN A 654 19.58 -6.99 32.40
CA GLN A 654 18.68 -8.04 31.93
C GLN A 654 18.62 -7.99 30.40
N LEU A 655 19.23 -8.97 29.71
CA LEU A 655 19.10 -9.12 28.26
C LEU A 655 17.69 -9.64 27.96
N GLU A 656 16.95 -8.89 27.16
CA GLU A 656 15.64 -9.25 26.63
C GLU A 656 15.80 -9.88 25.26
N ILE A 657 15.27 -11.09 25.07
CA ILE A 657 15.20 -11.73 23.76
C ILE A 657 13.76 -11.66 23.26
N CYS A 658 13.56 -11.13 22.07
CA CYS A 658 12.24 -11.08 21.43
C CYS A 658 12.16 -12.12 20.31
N LEU A 659 11.11 -12.93 20.35
CA LEU A 659 10.78 -13.95 19.35
C LEU A 659 9.37 -13.68 18.80
N PRO A 660 9.10 -13.94 17.51
CA PRO A 660 7.76 -13.76 16.95
C PRO A 660 6.74 -14.68 17.60
N VAL A 661 5.51 -14.19 17.79
CA VAL A 661 4.41 -14.90 18.46
C VAL A 661 4.09 -16.24 17.80
N GLU A 662 4.24 -16.32 16.48
CA GLU A 662 3.98 -17.51 15.66
C GLU A 662 4.94 -18.67 15.96
N THR A 663 6.15 -18.38 16.46
CA THR A 663 7.09 -19.42 16.93
C THR A 663 6.69 -20.05 18.27
N LEU A 664 5.71 -19.45 18.96
CA LEU A 664 5.23 -19.87 20.28
C LEU A 664 3.83 -20.47 20.18
N VAL A 665 3.65 -21.55 19.42
CA VAL A 665 2.43 -22.36 19.52
C VAL A 665 2.36 -22.97 20.93
N PRO A 666 1.31 -22.69 21.73
CA PRO A 666 1.20 -23.24 23.08
C PRO A 666 1.12 -24.77 23.05
N GLY A 667 2.20 -25.45 23.43
CA GLY A 667 2.25 -26.91 23.56
C GLY A 667 3.31 -27.63 22.71
N GLY A 668 3.99 -26.94 21.79
CA GLY A 668 5.11 -27.49 21.03
C GLY A 668 6.32 -27.83 21.91
N GLN A 669 7.03 -28.92 21.59
CA GLN A 669 8.25 -29.31 22.29
C GLN A 669 9.33 -28.22 22.20
N ASP A 670 9.37 -27.50 21.08
CA ASP A 670 10.33 -26.43 20.80
C ASP A 670 10.10 -25.19 21.67
N ALA A 671 8.83 -24.80 21.88
CA ALA A 671 8.48 -23.72 22.80
C ALA A 671 8.87 -24.04 24.26
N ARG A 672 8.80 -25.33 24.65
CA ARG A 672 9.23 -25.78 25.99
C ARG A 672 10.76 -25.79 26.14
N GLU A 673 11.48 -26.21 25.09
CA GLU A 673 12.94 -26.21 25.10
C GLU A 673 13.52 -24.80 25.06
N MET A 674 12.92 -23.90 24.29
CA MET A 674 13.32 -22.49 24.23
C MET A 674 12.98 -21.75 25.52
N ALA A 675 11.80 -21.99 26.12
CA ALA A 675 11.48 -21.48 27.46
C ALA A 675 12.43 -22.04 28.53
N ALA A 676 12.90 -23.28 28.40
CA ALA A 676 13.89 -23.88 29.30
C ALA A 676 15.30 -23.33 29.09
N LEU A 677 15.64 -22.87 27.89
CA LEU A 677 16.88 -22.15 27.59
C LEU A 677 16.83 -20.76 28.22
N VAL A 678 15.82 -19.96 27.88
CA VAL A 678 15.55 -18.62 28.45
C VAL A 678 15.57 -18.64 29.99
N LYS A 679 14.92 -19.64 30.59
CA LYS A 679 14.89 -19.81 32.06
C LYS A 679 16.25 -20.17 32.65
N ARG A 680 17.10 -20.91 31.93
CA ARG A 680 18.46 -21.26 32.38
C ARG A 680 19.43 -20.07 32.27
N SER A 681 19.25 -19.26 31.23
CA SER A 681 20.06 -18.09 30.89
C SER A 681 19.71 -16.83 31.71
N GLY A 682 18.58 -16.84 32.43
CA GLY A 682 18.08 -15.67 33.16
C GLY A 682 17.65 -14.54 32.22
N LEU A 683 17.19 -14.89 31.02
CA LEU A 683 16.71 -13.97 30.00
C LEU A 683 15.22 -13.66 30.23
N LYS A 684 14.80 -12.44 29.89
CA LYS A 684 13.37 -12.10 29.83
C LYS A 684 12.90 -12.31 28.41
N LEU A 685 11.88 -13.15 28.23
CA LEU A 685 11.19 -13.30 26.96
C LEU A 685 9.96 -12.40 27.00
N GLU A 686 9.96 -11.34 26.21
CA GLU A 686 8.76 -10.54 25.97
C GLU A 686 8.24 -10.81 24.56
N VAL A 687 6.95 -11.13 24.49
CA VAL A 687 6.19 -11.22 23.24
C VAL A 687 5.71 -9.81 22.94
N GLU A 688 6.40 -9.10 22.04
CA GLU A 688 6.04 -7.74 21.68
C GLU A 688 4.91 -7.75 20.63
N PRO A 689 3.71 -7.21 20.91
CA PRO A 689 2.63 -7.13 19.93
C PRO A 689 2.97 -6.24 18.73
N SER A 690 3.92 -5.33 18.91
CA SER A 690 4.47 -4.40 17.91
C SER A 690 5.54 -5.03 17.00
N CYS A 691 5.98 -6.27 17.25
CA CYS A 691 6.93 -6.99 16.39
C CYS A 691 6.28 -7.62 15.15
N ARG A 692 5.13 -7.11 14.69
CA ARG A 692 4.80 -7.20 13.28
C ARG A 692 5.74 -6.24 12.56
N ILE A 693 6.85 -6.75 12.05
CA ILE A 693 7.60 -6.07 11.00
C ILE A 693 6.56 -5.73 9.93
N PHE A 694 6.35 -4.43 9.74
CA PHE A 694 5.34 -3.90 8.86
C PHE A 694 5.78 -4.22 7.42
N TRP A 695 5.17 -5.26 6.86
CA TRP A 695 5.20 -5.61 5.45
C TRP A 695 4.26 -4.72 4.66
#